data_AF-A0A372NS02-F1
#
_entry.id   AF-A0A372NS02-F1
#
_cell.length_a   1.000
_cell.length_b   1.000
_cell.length_c   1.000
_cell.angle_alpha   90.00
_cell.angle_beta   90.00
_cell.angle_gamma   90.00
#
_symmetry.space_group_name_H-M   'P 1'
#
loop_
_entity.id
_entity.type
_entity.pdbx_description
1 polymer ?
#
loop_
_entity_poly.entity_id
_entity_poly.type
_entity_poly.pdbx_seq_one_letter_code
_entity_poly.pdbx_strand_id
1 'polypeptide(L)'
;MAEQGGIYKIQSLRRRWVIYHVLEDILLSVYAALYIGAIAYYLVSQTLLWGMLAFPVVLLLILLLRKPWQIPDEKIAAFLNKEYPELEESAQLLLIPSIDKNMLQNLASAKAEGVLSNLKVSHKPFAKSLVVAFISLLVATGFIWALGKIFHVERILYTHDRDVAFCAPEKPEVLLPQVRGVHITITPPAYISAEPFTWDKFNITVNENANLLWQVKTNVRVKGLSLVINDVQELKLKPSADGRMWTGSRQLSKPGFYQVKIDGKLSDLYKIIVLKDAPPVIHVKTPKPYTYIDAGEAQQVNINTAIDDDYGVTNAQIVATVAKGRGEGVKFTEYKIPFADAFAERKTKYNLQKLINLPALKMEPGDELYFYVQAQDTYKQQSRSDVFRVSIQDTAELLSMNGMVAGSSLKPEFFRSERQIIIDAEQLLKDKDSISVEKFNARSNDLAIDQKLLRLRYGKFLGEEAEDEIGAGSKEDESPEDFSNAKKILKEYTDDHDNAEDAGLFEPAIKAQLKATLTEMWKAELQLHLYKPQSALPFAYKALRLLKDLQQKSRAYVAKTAYNPPPLKPEKRLSGELDKVIDPNNKQEIKPSADKQLALRNAVAVLQTLKAGKAATPADKRVLQLADQKLSENASAQPGVYLPALNAMRRVLSLSAPKRTDIELVEQAIQKSLSPLKTTPSSAPVAADMGLSKQYYKNLNR
;
A
#
# COMPACT_ATOMS: atom_id res chain seq x y z
N MET A 1 -33.61 42.61 -63.20
CA MET A 1 -32.30 41.93 -63.05
C MET A 1 -31.42 42.50 -61.93
N ALA A 2 -31.77 43.64 -61.30
CA ALA A 2 -31.02 44.18 -60.16
C ALA A 2 -31.19 43.36 -58.87
N GLU A 3 -32.41 42.89 -58.54
CA GLU A 3 -32.80 42.28 -57.25
C GLU A 3 -32.01 41.04 -56.78
N GLN A 4 -31.23 40.40 -57.67
CA GLN A 4 -30.47 39.18 -57.33
C GLN A 4 -29.00 39.48 -56.94
N GLY A 5 -28.52 40.71 -57.16
CA GLY A 5 -27.12 41.08 -56.97
C GLY A 5 -26.72 41.17 -55.50
N GLY A 6 -27.56 41.77 -54.65
CA GLY A 6 -27.31 41.94 -53.22
C GLY A 6 -27.25 40.61 -52.47
N ILE A 7 -28.22 39.72 -52.72
CA ILE A 7 -28.28 38.38 -52.12
C ILE A 7 -27.06 37.55 -52.53
N TYR A 8 -26.69 37.56 -53.82
CA TYR A 8 -25.51 36.85 -54.30
C TYR A 8 -24.22 37.34 -53.62
N LYS A 9 -24.10 38.65 -53.38
CA LYS A 9 -22.93 39.21 -52.70
C LYS A 9 -22.89 38.80 -51.21
N ILE A 10 -24.03 38.79 -50.51
CA ILE A 10 -24.13 38.29 -49.13
C ILE A 10 -23.77 36.80 -49.05
N GLN A 11 -24.28 35.98 -49.96
CA GLN A 11 -23.96 34.55 -50.03
C GLN A 11 -22.48 34.30 -50.37
N SER A 12 -21.86 35.12 -51.23
CA SER A 12 -20.43 35.04 -51.53
C SER A 12 -19.57 35.35 -50.30
N LEU A 13 -19.98 36.33 -49.48
CA LEU A 13 -19.32 36.69 -48.23
C LEU A 13 -19.53 35.63 -47.16
N ARG A 14 -20.72 35.02 -47.09
CA ARG A 14 -20.96 33.84 -46.25
C ARG A 14 -20.02 32.70 -46.61
N ARG A 15 -19.96 32.30 -47.88
CA ARG A 15 -19.09 31.20 -48.33
C ARG A 15 -17.64 31.48 -47.96
N ARG A 16 -17.20 32.72 -48.15
CA ARG A 16 -15.87 33.16 -47.74
C ARG A 16 -15.66 33.02 -46.23
N TRP A 17 -16.60 33.48 -45.41
CA TRP A 17 -16.50 33.40 -43.95
C TRP A 17 -16.47 31.94 -43.46
N VAL A 18 -17.30 31.07 -44.05
CA VAL A 18 -17.26 29.62 -43.79
C VAL A 18 -15.87 29.06 -44.09
N ILE A 19 -15.25 29.43 -45.22
CA ILE A 19 -13.89 28.97 -45.58
C ILE A 19 -12.87 29.39 -44.52
N TYR A 20 -12.90 30.64 -44.04
CA TYR A 20 -11.96 31.11 -43.00
C TYR A 20 -12.14 30.36 -41.67
N HIS A 21 -13.38 30.07 -41.25
CA HIS A 21 -13.60 29.29 -40.04
C HIS A 21 -13.23 27.82 -40.19
N VAL A 22 -13.45 27.21 -41.36
CA VAL A 22 -12.96 25.84 -41.62
C VAL A 22 -11.43 25.80 -41.60
N LEU A 23 -10.75 26.79 -42.17
CA LEU A 23 -9.29 26.89 -42.10
C LEU A 23 -8.79 27.09 -40.66
N GLU A 24 -9.50 27.89 -39.86
CA GLU A 24 -9.23 28.06 -38.44
C GLU A 24 -9.37 26.73 -37.68
N ASP A 25 -10.45 25.99 -37.92
CA ASP A 25 -10.71 24.70 -37.26
C ASP A 25 -9.69 23.62 -37.67
N ILE A 26 -9.18 23.68 -38.91
CA ILE A 26 -8.05 22.85 -39.35
C ILE A 26 -6.79 23.19 -38.57
N LEU A 27 -6.45 24.47 -38.40
CA LEU A 27 -5.27 24.89 -37.63
C LEU A 27 -5.38 24.48 -36.16
N LEU A 28 -6.55 24.63 -35.55
CA LEU A 28 -6.80 24.23 -34.16
C LEU A 28 -6.73 22.71 -33.97
N SER A 29 -7.19 21.93 -34.95
CA SER A 29 -7.10 20.46 -34.88
C SER A 29 -5.67 19.96 -35.06
N VAL A 30 -4.85 20.58 -35.94
CA VAL A 30 -3.40 20.30 -36.01
C VAL A 30 -2.73 20.61 -34.66
N TYR A 31 -3.04 21.76 -34.06
CA TYR A 31 -2.53 22.14 -32.74
C TYR A 31 -2.84 21.09 -31.68
N ALA A 32 -4.10 20.69 -31.54
CA ALA A 32 -4.51 19.73 -30.52
C ALA A 32 -3.94 18.33 -30.78
N ALA A 33 -3.85 17.91 -32.04
CA ALA A 33 -3.24 16.65 -32.43
C ALA A 33 -1.74 16.58 -32.10
N LEU A 34 -1.00 17.68 -32.24
CA LEU A 34 0.40 17.75 -31.83
C LEU A 34 0.57 17.59 -30.31
N TYR A 35 -0.29 18.19 -29.50
CA TYR A 35 -0.25 18.00 -28.04
C TYR A 35 -0.59 16.57 -27.62
N ILE A 36 -1.68 16.01 -28.14
CA ILE A 36 -2.08 14.63 -27.84
C ILE A 36 -1.00 13.66 -28.32
N GLY A 37 -0.44 13.89 -29.51
CA GLY A 37 0.65 13.10 -30.06
C GLY A 37 1.93 13.19 -29.22
N ALA A 38 2.30 14.38 -28.75
CA ALA A 38 3.45 14.55 -27.86
C ALA A 38 3.24 13.83 -26.52
N ILE A 39 2.05 13.95 -25.92
CA ILE A 39 1.70 13.24 -24.68
C ILE A 39 1.76 11.72 -24.89
N ALA A 40 1.17 11.20 -25.96
CA ALA A 40 1.19 9.78 -26.29
C ALA A 40 2.60 9.28 -26.64
N TYR A 41 3.44 10.12 -27.26
CA TYR A 41 4.84 9.82 -27.54
C TYR A 41 5.63 9.58 -26.25
N TYR A 42 5.35 10.33 -25.19
CA TYR A 42 6.00 10.17 -23.88
C TYR A 42 5.38 9.06 -23.01
N LEU A 43 4.07 8.82 -23.11
CA LEU A 43 3.35 7.88 -22.23
C LEU A 43 3.22 6.46 -22.80
N VAL A 44 3.14 6.30 -24.13
CA VAL A 44 2.73 5.04 -24.77
C VAL A 44 3.82 4.47 -25.67
N SER A 45 4.20 5.16 -26.76
CA SER A 45 5.23 4.65 -27.69
C SER A 45 5.88 5.75 -28.54
N GLN A 46 7.13 5.55 -28.95
CA GLN A 46 7.93 6.52 -29.71
C GLN A 46 7.52 6.63 -31.20
N THR A 47 6.22 6.59 -31.50
CA THR A 47 5.73 6.72 -32.86
C THR A 47 5.02 8.06 -33.04
N LEU A 48 5.37 8.77 -34.10
CA LEU A 48 4.67 10.00 -34.51
C LEU A 48 3.25 9.70 -35.05
N LEU A 49 2.90 8.41 -35.18
CA LEU A 49 1.62 7.94 -35.69
C LEU A 49 0.43 8.37 -34.81
N TRP A 50 0.63 8.51 -33.50
CA TRP A 50 -0.43 8.96 -32.58
C TRP A 50 -0.94 10.36 -32.92
N GLY A 51 -0.06 11.27 -33.32
CA GLY A 51 -0.46 12.60 -33.79
C GLY A 51 -1.28 12.54 -35.09
N MET A 52 -0.87 11.68 -36.03
CA MET A 52 -1.59 11.50 -37.30
C MET A 52 -2.97 10.88 -37.11
N LEU A 53 -3.12 9.94 -36.17
CA LEU A 53 -4.40 9.31 -35.83
C LEU A 53 -5.32 10.25 -35.04
N ALA A 54 -4.77 11.11 -34.18
CA ALA A 54 -5.56 12.06 -33.39
C ALA A 54 -6.15 13.19 -34.24
N PHE A 55 -5.44 13.64 -35.28
CA PHE A 55 -5.87 14.74 -36.15
C PHE A 55 -7.29 14.61 -36.73
N PRO A 56 -7.65 13.53 -37.46
CA PRO A 56 -8.97 13.42 -38.06
C PRO A 56 -10.10 13.36 -37.01
N VAL A 57 -9.84 12.74 -35.85
CA VAL A 57 -10.82 12.64 -34.75
C VAL A 57 -11.08 14.01 -34.15
N VAL A 58 -10.03 14.77 -33.87
CA VAL A 58 -10.15 16.12 -33.29
C VAL A 58 -10.78 17.08 -34.29
N LEU A 59 -10.39 17.01 -35.57
CA LEU A 59 -11.00 17.83 -36.63
C LEU A 59 -12.51 17.57 -36.73
N LEU A 60 -12.92 16.29 -36.73
CA LEU A 60 -14.33 15.92 -36.79
C LEU A 60 -15.11 16.44 -35.57
N LEU A 61 -14.55 16.31 -34.36
CA LEU A 61 -15.17 16.84 -33.14
C LEU A 61 -15.34 18.36 -33.21
N ILE A 62 -14.29 19.11 -33.58
CA ILE A 62 -14.34 20.58 -33.66
C ILE A 62 -15.37 21.02 -34.70
N LEU A 63 -15.39 20.40 -35.88
CA LEU A 63 -16.34 20.72 -36.94
C LEU A 63 -17.79 20.43 -36.51
N LEU A 64 -18.05 19.34 -35.78
CA LEU A 64 -19.37 19.02 -35.24
C LEU A 64 -19.83 19.96 -34.11
N LEU A 65 -18.91 20.45 -33.28
CA LEU A 65 -19.17 21.37 -32.18
C LEU A 65 -19.43 22.80 -32.69
N ARG A 66 -18.59 23.30 -33.61
CA ARG A 66 -18.66 24.68 -34.11
C ARG A 66 -19.61 24.85 -35.29
N LYS A 67 -19.90 23.78 -36.03
CA LYS A 67 -20.81 23.74 -37.20
C LYS A 67 -20.65 24.97 -38.11
N PRO A 68 -19.44 25.23 -38.64
CA PRO A 68 -19.16 26.45 -39.41
C PRO A 68 -20.05 26.59 -40.66
N TRP A 69 -20.62 25.50 -41.17
CA TRP A 69 -21.56 25.49 -42.29
C TRP A 69 -22.97 26.04 -41.97
N GLN A 70 -23.34 26.18 -40.70
CA GLN A 70 -24.67 26.67 -40.28
C GLN A 70 -24.77 28.19 -40.09
N ILE A 71 -23.78 28.97 -40.52
CA ILE A 71 -23.82 30.44 -40.39
C ILE A 71 -24.99 30.99 -41.24
N PRO A 72 -26.00 31.67 -40.67
CA PRO A 72 -27.13 32.19 -41.43
C PRO A 72 -26.75 33.49 -42.18
N ASP A 73 -27.41 33.74 -43.31
CA ASP A 73 -27.21 34.93 -44.13
C ASP A 73 -27.52 36.23 -43.33
N GLU A 74 -28.45 36.16 -42.38
CA GLU A 74 -28.79 37.24 -41.43
C GLU A 74 -27.60 37.72 -40.61
N LYS A 75 -26.71 36.81 -40.19
CA LYS A 75 -25.52 37.15 -39.41
C LYS A 75 -24.50 37.91 -40.26
N ILE A 76 -24.46 37.65 -41.57
CA ILE A 76 -23.64 38.39 -42.53
C ILE A 76 -24.23 39.79 -42.75
N ALA A 77 -25.54 39.90 -42.90
CA ALA A 77 -26.23 41.18 -43.04
C ALA A 77 -26.04 42.06 -41.81
N ALA A 78 -26.17 41.51 -40.60
CA ALA A 78 -25.89 42.21 -39.35
C ALA A 78 -24.42 42.66 -39.22
N PHE A 79 -23.47 41.83 -39.68
CA PHE A 79 -22.06 42.21 -39.74
C PHE A 79 -21.82 43.38 -40.71
N LEU A 80 -22.43 43.32 -41.90
CA LEU A 80 -22.30 44.38 -42.91
C LEU A 80 -22.84 45.72 -42.40
N ASN A 81 -24.01 45.70 -41.76
CA ASN A 81 -24.60 46.88 -41.13
C ASN A 81 -23.67 47.50 -40.07
N LYS A 82 -23.09 46.66 -39.21
CA LYS A 82 -22.23 47.10 -38.10
C LYS A 82 -20.91 47.71 -38.57
N GLU A 83 -20.29 47.13 -39.60
CA GLU A 83 -18.94 47.52 -40.05
C GLU A 83 -18.99 48.64 -41.10
N TYR A 84 -20.09 48.77 -41.85
CA TYR A 84 -20.24 49.75 -42.93
C TYR A 84 -21.48 50.65 -42.71
N PRO A 85 -21.30 51.83 -42.09
CA PRO A 85 -22.39 52.78 -41.84
C PRO A 85 -23.15 53.23 -43.10
N GLU A 86 -22.52 53.14 -44.28
CA GLU A 86 -23.11 53.47 -45.58
C GLU A 86 -24.35 52.62 -45.93
N LEU A 87 -24.52 51.47 -45.27
CA LEU A 87 -25.67 50.58 -45.46
C LEU A 87 -26.88 50.97 -44.60
N GLU A 88 -26.78 51.96 -43.71
CA GLU A 88 -27.89 52.51 -42.90
C GLU A 88 -28.75 51.41 -42.23
N GLU A 89 -28.11 50.40 -41.65
CA GLU A 89 -28.77 49.22 -41.04
C GLU A 89 -29.73 48.44 -41.97
N SER A 90 -29.67 48.67 -43.28
CA SER A 90 -30.65 48.17 -44.25
C SER A 90 -30.25 46.88 -44.98
N ALA A 91 -29.10 46.26 -44.65
CA ALA A 91 -28.64 45.04 -45.35
C ALA A 91 -29.55 43.82 -45.10
N GLN A 92 -30.26 43.77 -43.98
CA GLN A 92 -31.21 42.69 -43.67
C GLN A 92 -32.44 42.71 -44.60
N LEU A 93 -32.83 43.90 -45.10
CA LEU A 93 -33.94 44.05 -46.05
C LEU A 93 -33.65 43.38 -47.40
N LEU A 94 -32.39 43.08 -47.71
CA LEU A 94 -31.99 42.36 -48.92
C LEU A 94 -32.32 40.85 -48.85
N LEU A 95 -32.53 40.31 -47.66
CA LEU A 95 -32.86 38.88 -47.46
C LEU A 95 -34.36 38.58 -47.57
N ILE A 96 -35.21 39.60 -47.46
CA ILE A 96 -36.66 39.49 -47.55
C ILE A 96 -37.07 39.43 -49.03
N PRO A 97 -38.00 38.56 -49.45
CA PRO A 97 -38.56 38.57 -50.80
C PRO A 97 -39.27 39.90 -51.14
N SER A 98 -39.20 40.36 -52.38
CA SER A 98 -39.80 41.64 -52.80
C SER A 98 -41.33 41.69 -52.64
N ILE A 99 -42.00 40.53 -52.61
CA ILE A 99 -43.46 40.42 -52.43
C ILE A 99 -43.92 40.75 -51.00
N ASP A 100 -43.02 40.62 -50.02
CA ASP A 100 -43.32 40.80 -48.59
C ASP A 100 -42.86 42.19 -48.08
N LYS A 101 -42.32 43.05 -48.97
CA LYS A 101 -41.79 44.36 -48.63
C LYS A 101 -42.82 45.48 -48.83
N ASN A 102 -42.91 46.38 -47.85
CA ASN A 102 -43.64 47.64 -48.00
C ASN A 102 -42.86 48.64 -48.91
N MET A 103 -43.53 49.66 -49.45
CA MET A 103 -42.96 50.66 -50.38
C MET A 103 -41.66 51.30 -49.85
N LEU A 104 -41.61 51.64 -48.56
CA LEU A 104 -40.41 52.19 -47.91
C LEU A 104 -39.27 51.16 -47.83
N GLN A 105 -39.59 49.90 -47.55
CA GLN A 105 -38.61 48.81 -47.51
C GLN A 105 -38.04 48.51 -48.90
N ASN A 106 -38.86 48.62 -49.95
CA ASN A 106 -38.40 48.50 -51.33
C ASN A 106 -37.39 49.59 -51.70
N LEU A 107 -37.68 50.85 -51.34
CA LEU A 107 -36.78 51.98 -51.60
C LEU A 107 -35.46 51.85 -50.81
N ALA A 108 -35.54 51.51 -49.52
CA ALA A 108 -34.36 51.26 -48.68
C ALA A 108 -33.52 50.08 -49.19
N SER A 109 -34.16 48.99 -49.64
CA SER A 109 -33.46 47.83 -50.20
C SER A 109 -32.75 48.14 -51.53
N ALA A 110 -33.36 48.95 -52.41
CA ALA A 110 -32.75 49.36 -53.67
C ALA A 110 -31.53 50.28 -53.44
N LYS A 111 -31.60 51.19 -52.46
CA LYS A 111 -30.47 52.03 -52.03
C LYS A 111 -29.34 51.18 -51.45
N ALA A 112 -29.67 50.25 -50.53
CA ALA A 112 -28.70 49.34 -49.91
C ALA A 112 -28.02 48.44 -50.94
N GLU A 113 -28.72 47.98 -51.99
CA GLU A 113 -28.15 47.18 -53.08
C GLU A 113 -27.16 47.98 -53.94
N GLY A 114 -27.49 49.24 -54.25
CA GLY A 114 -26.58 50.15 -54.97
C GLY A 114 -25.29 50.44 -54.20
N VAL A 115 -25.37 50.57 -52.88
CA VAL A 115 -24.20 50.73 -51.99
C VAL A 115 -23.42 49.41 -51.90
N LEU A 116 -24.10 48.30 -51.60
CA LEU A 116 -23.47 47.00 -51.39
C LEU A 116 -22.74 46.49 -52.64
N SER A 117 -23.26 46.73 -53.85
CA SER A 117 -22.63 46.32 -55.10
C SER A 117 -21.26 47.00 -55.33
N ASN A 118 -21.12 48.26 -54.94
CA ASN A 118 -19.87 49.04 -55.07
C ASN A 118 -18.92 48.90 -53.87
N LEU A 119 -19.42 48.39 -52.74
CA LEU A 119 -18.64 48.27 -51.51
C LEU A 119 -17.57 47.16 -51.61
N LYS A 120 -16.32 47.51 -51.27
CA LYS A 120 -15.19 46.58 -51.16
C LYS A 120 -15.02 46.14 -49.71
N VAL A 121 -15.56 44.97 -49.38
CA VAL A 121 -15.49 44.41 -48.03
C VAL A 121 -14.06 43.99 -47.67
N SER A 122 -13.52 44.55 -46.59
CA SER A 122 -12.18 44.25 -46.07
C SER A 122 -12.04 42.81 -45.56
N HIS A 123 -10.86 42.21 -45.77
CA HIS A 123 -10.56 40.83 -45.34
C HIS A 123 -10.07 40.73 -43.89
N LYS A 124 -9.71 41.87 -43.29
CA LYS A 124 -9.13 41.94 -41.94
C LYS A 124 -9.98 41.26 -40.86
N PRO A 125 -11.31 41.48 -40.75
CA PRO A 125 -12.11 40.85 -39.68
C PRO A 125 -12.14 39.32 -39.81
N PHE A 126 -12.16 38.81 -41.04
CA PHE A 126 -12.15 37.36 -41.33
C PHE A 126 -10.79 36.71 -41.06
N ALA A 127 -9.69 37.42 -41.33
CA ALA A 127 -8.33 36.91 -41.15
C ALA A 127 -7.82 36.96 -39.70
N LYS A 128 -8.40 37.82 -38.83
CA LYS A 128 -7.96 37.98 -37.43
C LYS A 128 -7.99 36.66 -36.65
N SER A 129 -9.07 35.89 -36.75
CA SER A 129 -9.20 34.60 -36.04
C SER A 129 -8.16 33.59 -36.51
N LEU A 130 -7.89 33.56 -37.82
CA LEU A 130 -6.90 32.69 -38.44
C LEU A 130 -5.46 33.06 -38.00
N VAL A 131 -5.15 34.35 -37.89
CA VAL A 131 -3.84 34.82 -37.38
C VAL A 131 -3.63 34.41 -35.92
N VAL A 132 -4.67 34.50 -35.07
CA VAL A 132 -4.57 34.05 -33.67
C VAL A 132 -4.33 32.54 -33.59
N ALA A 133 -5.03 31.74 -34.39
CA ALA A 133 -4.82 30.29 -34.46
C ALA A 133 -3.42 29.93 -34.99
N PHE A 134 -2.86 30.72 -35.91
CA PHE A 134 -1.50 30.52 -36.42
C PHE A 134 -0.43 30.87 -35.37
N ILE A 135 -0.62 31.96 -34.62
CA ILE A 135 0.30 32.36 -33.54
C ILE A 135 0.28 31.33 -32.41
N SER A 136 -0.90 30.82 -32.03
CA SER A 136 -0.99 29.80 -30.97
C SER A 136 -0.28 28.49 -31.36
N LEU A 137 -0.37 28.09 -32.63
CA LEU A 137 0.37 26.95 -33.18
C LEU A 137 1.90 27.14 -33.07
N LEU A 138 2.41 28.33 -33.40
CA LEU A 138 3.85 28.65 -33.30
C LEU A 138 4.35 28.66 -31.86
N VAL A 139 3.59 29.26 -30.94
CA VAL A 139 3.95 29.30 -29.51
C VAL A 139 4.00 27.89 -28.93
N ALA A 140 3.02 27.05 -29.27
CA ALA A 140 2.95 25.67 -28.81
C ALA A 140 4.09 24.78 -29.33
N THR A 141 4.40 24.88 -30.61
CA THR A 141 5.52 24.13 -31.20
C THR A 141 6.85 24.54 -30.55
N GLY A 142 7.05 25.84 -30.30
CA GLY A 142 8.19 26.34 -29.54
C GLY A 142 8.23 25.81 -28.10
N PHE A 143 7.07 25.74 -27.43
CA PHE A 143 6.95 25.21 -26.07
C PHE A 143 7.27 23.72 -25.99
N ILE A 144 6.73 22.90 -26.90
CA ILE A 144 7.02 21.45 -26.98
C ILE A 144 8.53 21.23 -27.23
N TRP A 145 9.14 22.01 -28.11
CA TRP A 145 10.58 21.93 -28.38
C TRP A 145 11.43 22.32 -27.16
N ALA A 146 11.06 23.40 -26.45
CA ALA A 146 11.74 23.83 -25.23
C ALA A 146 11.62 22.80 -24.10
N LEU A 147 10.44 22.21 -23.91
CA LEU A 147 10.21 21.11 -22.96
C LEU A 147 11.11 19.92 -23.27
N GLY A 148 11.21 19.50 -24.54
CA GLY A 148 12.09 18.40 -24.93
C GLY A 148 13.58 18.65 -24.67
N LYS A 149 14.02 19.90 -24.60
CA LYS A 149 15.41 20.28 -24.26
C LYS A 149 15.66 20.40 -22.76
N ILE A 150 14.72 20.98 -22.01
CA ILE A 150 14.86 21.24 -20.58
C ILE A 150 14.64 19.96 -19.77
N PHE A 151 13.67 19.16 -20.19
CA PHE A 151 13.29 17.93 -19.51
C PHE A 151 13.86 16.74 -20.28
N HIS A 152 15.11 16.35 -19.94
CA HIS A 152 15.57 14.98 -20.16
C HIS A 152 14.78 14.04 -19.24
N VAL A 153 13.48 13.90 -19.49
CA VAL A 153 12.60 13.01 -18.74
C VAL A 153 12.87 11.61 -19.25
N GLU A 154 13.66 10.89 -18.46
CA GLU A 154 13.63 9.43 -18.50
C GLU A 154 12.19 8.97 -18.18
N ARG A 155 11.71 8.03 -19.00
CA ARG A 155 10.29 7.62 -19.11
C ARG A 155 9.64 7.36 -17.74
N ILE A 156 8.41 7.88 -17.55
CA ILE A 156 7.60 7.61 -16.35
C ILE A 156 6.76 6.33 -16.52
N LEU A 157 6.45 5.92 -17.76
CA LEU A 157 5.62 4.76 -18.06
C LEU A 157 6.25 3.98 -19.22
N TYR A 158 6.44 2.67 -19.05
CA TYR A 158 7.21 1.74 -19.89
C TYR A 158 8.74 1.71 -19.70
N THR A 159 9.14 1.02 -18.63
CA THR A 159 10.22 0.04 -18.72
C THR A 159 9.71 -1.29 -18.15
N HIS A 160 9.50 -2.28 -19.02
CA HIS A 160 9.80 -3.67 -18.65
C HIS A 160 11.26 -3.69 -18.17
N ASP A 161 11.52 -4.39 -17.06
CA ASP A 161 12.84 -4.77 -16.55
C ASP A 161 13.99 -3.88 -17.04
N ARG A 162 14.16 -2.75 -16.37
CA ARG A 162 15.53 -2.25 -16.21
C ARG A 162 16.06 -2.91 -14.95
N ASP A 163 16.90 -3.92 -15.16
CA ASP A 163 17.94 -4.27 -14.19
C ASP A 163 18.53 -2.97 -13.70
N VAL A 164 18.58 -2.83 -12.37
CA VAL A 164 19.09 -1.66 -11.68
C VAL A 164 20.51 -1.43 -12.19
N ALA A 165 20.67 -0.52 -13.14
CA ALA A 165 21.96 -0.21 -13.75
C ALA A 165 22.81 0.51 -12.71
N PHE A 166 23.47 -0.28 -11.89
CA PHE A 166 24.49 0.11 -10.93
C PHE A 166 25.75 0.50 -11.72
N CYS A 167 25.75 1.65 -12.39
CA CYS A 167 26.90 2.12 -13.15
C CYS A 167 27.04 3.64 -13.06
N ALA A 168 27.48 4.12 -11.90
CA ALA A 168 28.32 5.33 -11.91
C ALA A 168 29.63 4.96 -12.66
N PRO A 169 30.17 5.84 -13.52
CA PRO A 169 31.44 5.56 -14.20
C PRO A 169 32.54 5.40 -13.15
N GLU A 170 33.02 4.17 -12.95
CA GLU A 170 34.07 3.88 -12.00
C GLU A 170 35.40 4.48 -12.46
N LYS A 171 36.11 5.11 -11.53
CA LYS A 171 37.46 5.64 -11.78
C LYS A 171 38.37 4.51 -12.29
N PRO A 172 39.18 4.72 -13.34
CA PRO A 172 40.12 3.72 -13.85
C PRO A 172 41.08 3.21 -12.76
N GLU A 173 41.32 1.91 -12.73
CA GLU A 173 42.26 1.27 -11.78
C GLU A 173 43.70 1.70 -12.06
N VAL A 174 44.46 1.98 -11.00
CA VAL A 174 45.89 2.30 -11.10
C VAL A 174 46.71 1.06 -10.77
N LEU A 175 47.37 0.51 -11.79
CA LEU A 175 48.19 -0.69 -11.66
C LEU A 175 49.62 -0.34 -11.22
N LEU A 176 50.24 -1.24 -10.43
CA LEU A 176 51.68 -1.15 -10.19
C LEU A 176 52.45 -1.35 -11.50
N PRO A 177 53.56 -0.63 -11.75
CA PRO A 177 54.35 -0.77 -12.98
C PRO A 177 54.89 -2.18 -13.26
N GLN A 178 54.94 -3.03 -12.23
CA GLN A 178 55.42 -4.41 -12.31
C GLN A 178 54.32 -5.41 -12.72
N VAL A 179 53.06 -4.97 -12.72
CA VAL A 179 51.87 -5.79 -13.00
C VAL A 179 51.44 -5.58 -14.44
N ARG A 180 51.38 -6.67 -15.21
CA ARG A 180 50.87 -6.66 -16.58
C ARG A 180 49.35 -6.80 -16.63
N GLY A 181 48.75 -7.48 -15.65
CA GLY A 181 47.31 -7.67 -15.52
C GLY A 181 46.98 -8.76 -14.50
N VAL A 182 45.69 -8.95 -14.25
CA VAL A 182 45.16 -9.99 -13.37
C VAL A 182 44.08 -10.77 -14.10
N HIS A 183 44.01 -12.06 -13.82
CA HIS A 183 42.90 -12.91 -14.22
C HIS A 183 42.36 -13.58 -12.96
N ILE A 184 41.10 -13.31 -12.62
CA ILE A 184 40.45 -13.82 -11.42
C ILE A 184 39.36 -14.80 -11.86
N THR A 185 39.51 -16.07 -11.49
CA THR A 185 38.43 -17.04 -11.66
C THR A 185 37.54 -16.99 -10.42
N ILE A 186 36.27 -16.63 -10.61
CA ILE A 186 35.27 -16.55 -9.55
C ILE A 186 34.40 -17.80 -9.67
N THR A 187 34.39 -18.62 -8.62
CA THR A 187 33.49 -19.76 -8.48
C THR A 187 32.38 -19.40 -7.50
N PRO A 188 31.14 -19.19 -7.98
CA PRO A 188 30.00 -18.92 -7.11
C PRO A 188 29.77 -20.05 -6.09
N PRO A 189 29.11 -19.75 -4.95
CA PRO A 189 28.66 -20.78 -4.02
C PRO A 189 27.74 -21.82 -4.68
N ALA A 190 27.74 -23.04 -4.16
CA ALA A 190 27.00 -24.16 -4.73
C ALA A 190 25.47 -23.95 -4.84
N TYR A 191 24.87 -23.07 -4.02
CA TYR A 191 23.43 -22.84 -4.02
C TYR A 191 22.95 -22.05 -5.25
N ILE A 192 23.78 -21.15 -5.79
CA ILE A 192 23.48 -20.32 -6.98
C ILE A 192 23.42 -21.16 -8.26
N SER A 193 24.03 -22.36 -8.26
CA SER A 193 24.04 -23.28 -9.42
C SER A 193 24.59 -22.65 -10.71
N ALA A 194 25.50 -21.66 -10.59
CA ALA A 194 26.15 -20.97 -11.69
C ALA A 194 27.56 -21.51 -11.97
N GLU A 195 27.96 -21.49 -13.25
CA GLU A 195 29.30 -21.91 -13.66
C GLU A 195 30.38 -20.88 -13.25
N PRO A 196 31.62 -21.33 -12.99
CA PRO A 196 32.74 -20.42 -12.74
C PRO A 196 32.98 -19.48 -13.93
N PHE A 197 33.19 -18.20 -13.66
CA PHE A 197 33.49 -17.20 -14.68
C PHE A 197 34.80 -16.48 -14.40
N THR A 198 35.29 -15.71 -15.38
CA THR A 198 36.58 -15.03 -15.30
C THR A 198 36.41 -13.52 -15.27
N TRP A 199 37.31 -12.84 -14.55
CA TRP A 199 37.27 -11.41 -14.31
C TRP A 199 38.68 -10.80 -14.35
N ASP A 200 38.88 -9.82 -15.22
CA ASP A 200 40.22 -9.28 -15.53
C ASP A 200 40.53 -7.93 -14.87
N LYS A 201 39.77 -7.55 -13.83
CA LYS A 201 39.94 -6.30 -13.08
C LYS A 201 40.24 -6.60 -11.61
N PHE A 202 40.95 -5.70 -10.94
CA PHE A 202 41.24 -5.87 -9.51
C PHE A 202 40.03 -5.54 -8.63
N ASN A 203 39.20 -4.56 -9.01
CA ASN A 203 37.94 -4.33 -8.32
C ASN A 203 36.99 -5.49 -8.59
N ILE A 204 36.41 -6.07 -7.53
CA ILE A 204 35.58 -7.26 -7.63
C ILE A 204 34.22 -7.07 -6.95
N THR A 205 33.19 -7.62 -7.59
CA THR A 205 31.85 -7.80 -7.03
C THR A 205 31.53 -9.29 -7.08
N VAL A 206 31.30 -9.90 -5.93
CA VAL A 206 31.14 -11.36 -5.81
C VAL A 206 30.04 -11.72 -4.82
N ASN A 207 29.43 -12.89 -4.99
CA ASN A 207 28.51 -13.43 -4.00
C ASN A 207 29.19 -13.77 -2.68
N GLU A 208 28.45 -13.68 -1.58
CA GLU A 208 28.93 -14.10 -0.27
C GLU A 208 29.35 -15.57 -0.29
N ASN A 209 30.54 -15.85 0.23
CA ASN A 209 31.18 -17.17 0.26
C ASN A 209 31.65 -17.71 -1.11
N ALA A 210 31.76 -16.85 -2.13
CA ALA A 210 32.39 -17.23 -3.39
C ALA A 210 33.89 -17.52 -3.21
N ASN A 211 34.40 -18.49 -3.98
CA ASN A 211 35.82 -18.82 -4.03
C ASN A 211 36.48 -18.07 -5.19
N LEU A 212 37.55 -17.34 -4.90
CA LEU A 212 38.30 -16.60 -5.90
C LEU A 212 39.67 -17.23 -6.07
N LEU A 213 40.11 -17.35 -7.32
CA LEU A 213 41.46 -17.72 -7.71
C LEU A 213 42.09 -16.56 -8.48
N TRP A 214 43.00 -15.84 -7.84
CA TRP A 214 43.78 -14.78 -8.49
C TRP A 214 44.93 -15.40 -9.27
N GLN A 215 45.12 -14.96 -10.51
CA GLN A 215 46.27 -15.22 -11.36
C GLN A 215 46.87 -13.87 -11.80
N VAL A 216 47.88 -13.39 -11.07
CA VAL A 216 48.51 -12.10 -11.36
C VAL A 216 49.69 -12.31 -12.30
N LYS A 217 49.71 -11.58 -13.42
CA LYS A 217 50.81 -11.58 -14.40
C LYS A 217 51.74 -10.39 -14.14
N THR A 218 53.03 -10.65 -14.04
CA THR A 218 54.06 -9.62 -13.84
C THR A 218 54.93 -9.46 -15.09
N ASN A 219 55.42 -8.25 -15.35
CA ASN A 219 56.32 -7.97 -16.48
C ASN A 219 57.78 -8.35 -16.19
N VAL A 220 58.16 -8.40 -14.91
CA VAL A 220 59.50 -8.77 -14.41
C VAL A 220 59.38 -9.88 -13.36
N ARG A 221 60.48 -10.62 -13.14
CA ARG A 221 60.53 -11.62 -12.07
C ARG A 221 60.64 -10.90 -10.71
N VAL A 222 59.64 -11.09 -9.86
CA VAL A 222 59.57 -10.48 -8.51
C VAL A 222 59.94 -11.51 -7.43
N LYS A 223 60.41 -11.06 -6.26
CA LYS A 223 60.86 -11.98 -5.19
C LYS A 223 59.68 -12.49 -4.35
N GLY A 224 58.65 -11.67 -4.19
CA GLY A 224 57.43 -12.07 -3.50
C GLY A 224 56.23 -11.21 -3.86
N LEU A 225 55.07 -11.85 -3.94
CA LEU A 225 53.80 -11.22 -4.19
C LEU A 225 52.78 -11.68 -3.14
N SER A 226 52.15 -10.73 -2.44
CA SER A 226 51.06 -11.00 -1.51
C SER A 226 49.88 -10.04 -1.74
N LEU A 227 48.68 -10.50 -1.38
CA LEU A 227 47.47 -9.67 -1.32
C LEU A 227 47.19 -9.34 0.14
N VAL A 228 47.15 -8.05 0.48
CA VAL A 228 46.78 -7.57 1.82
C VAL A 228 45.31 -7.20 1.80
N ILE A 229 44.48 -7.94 2.52
CA ILE A 229 43.02 -7.77 2.56
C ILE A 229 42.65 -7.10 3.88
N ASN A 230 41.92 -5.98 3.80
CA ASN A 230 41.46 -5.17 4.93
C ASN A 230 42.56 -4.83 5.94
N ASP A 231 43.79 -4.59 5.48
CA ASP A 231 44.99 -4.24 6.27
C ASP A 231 45.40 -5.23 7.39
N VAL A 232 44.71 -6.37 7.52
CA VAL A 232 44.94 -7.34 8.60
C VAL A 232 45.43 -8.68 8.06
N GLN A 233 44.97 -9.08 6.87
CA GLN A 233 45.14 -10.45 6.39
C GLN A 233 46.02 -10.48 5.13
N GLU A 234 47.21 -11.05 5.25
CA GLU A 234 48.15 -11.18 4.12
C GLU A 234 48.06 -12.58 3.49
N LEU A 235 47.64 -12.65 2.23
CA LEU A 235 47.62 -13.86 1.41
C LEU A 235 48.85 -13.89 0.51
N LYS A 236 49.80 -14.79 0.79
CA LYS A 236 50.99 -14.97 -0.05
C LYS A 236 50.63 -15.79 -1.31
N LEU A 237 50.94 -15.26 -2.50
CA LEU A 237 50.73 -15.98 -3.76
C LEU A 237 51.91 -16.91 -4.06
N LYS A 238 51.62 -18.02 -4.75
CA LYS A 238 52.61 -19.00 -5.20
C LYS A 238 53.07 -18.66 -6.62
N PRO A 239 54.39 -18.60 -6.90
CA PRO A 239 54.89 -18.38 -8.25
C PRO A 239 54.75 -19.64 -9.11
N SER A 240 54.54 -19.45 -10.41
CA SER A 240 54.75 -20.48 -11.43
C SER A 240 56.25 -20.70 -11.69
N ALA A 241 56.60 -21.77 -12.41
CA ALA A 241 57.98 -22.13 -12.75
C ALA A 241 58.78 -20.97 -13.39
N ASP A 242 58.12 -20.15 -14.21
CA ASP A 242 58.73 -19.01 -14.90
C ASP A 242 58.87 -17.75 -14.01
N GLY A 243 58.33 -17.76 -12.79
CA GLY A 243 58.40 -16.65 -11.83
C GLY A 243 57.64 -15.37 -12.23
N ARG A 244 56.84 -15.42 -13.30
CA ARG A 244 56.08 -14.27 -13.84
C ARG A 244 54.56 -14.36 -13.63
N MET A 245 54.07 -15.55 -13.29
CA MET A 245 52.67 -15.83 -12.97
C MET A 245 52.56 -16.19 -11.49
N TRP A 246 51.60 -15.59 -10.80
CA TRP A 246 51.40 -15.80 -9.36
C TRP A 246 49.97 -16.19 -9.09
N THR A 247 49.76 -17.27 -8.32
CA THR A 247 48.44 -17.80 -8.04
C THR A 247 48.13 -17.83 -6.55
N GLY A 248 46.89 -17.53 -6.19
CA GLY A 248 46.40 -17.69 -4.83
C GLY A 248 44.89 -17.78 -4.81
N SER A 249 44.37 -18.52 -3.85
CA SER A 249 42.94 -18.77 -3.73
C SER A 249 42.46 -18.36 -2.35
N ARG A 250 41.25 -17.79 -2.30
CA ARG A 250 40.60 -17.41 -1.05
C ARG A 250 39.10 -17.33 -1.21
N GLN A 251 38.38 -17.74 -0.17
CA GLN A 251 36.96 -17.50 -0.02
C GLN A 251 36.70 -16.11 0.57
N LEU A 252 35.80 -15.34 -0.03
CA LEU A 252 35.41 -14.02 0.46
C LEU A 252 34.00 -14.05 1.02
N SER A 253 33.84 -13.59 2.27
CA SER A 253 32.54 -13.51 2.96
C SER A 253 32.22 -12.11 3.49
N LYS A 254 33.18 -11.19 3.50
CA LYS A 254 33.00 -9.82 4.01
C LYS A 254 33.36 -8.80 2.94
N PRO A 255 32.58 -7.72 2.80
CA PRO A 255 32.98 -6.59 1.95
C PRO A 255 34.23 -5.91 2.52
N GLY A 256 34.93 -5.18 1.66
CA GLY A 256 36.14 -4.48 2.08
C GLY A 256 37.02 -4.05 0.91
N PHE A 257 38.33 -4.05 1.14
CA PHE A 257 39.33 -3.68 0.16
C PHE A 257 40.56 -4.57 0.25
N TYR A 258 41.36 -4.58 -0.80
CA TYR A 258 42.65 -5.24 -0.80
C TYR A 258 43.70 -4.49 -1.61
N GLN A 259 44.96 -4.72 -1.28
CA GLN A 259 46.12 -4.17 -1.97
C GLN A 259 47.02 -5.29 -2.45
N VAL A 260 47.69 -5.06 -3.58
CA VAL A 260 48.74 -5.93 -4.09
C VAL A 260 50.07 -5.44 -3.54
N LYS A 261 50.79 -6.31 -2.83
CA LYS A 261 52.11 -6.03 -2.26
C LYS A 261 53.18 -6.77 -3.07
N ILE A 262 54.09 -6.02 -3.71
CA ILE A 262 55.19 -6.54 -4.52
C ILE A 262 56.50 -6.01 -3.96
N ASP A 263 57.40 -6.91 -3.54
CA ASP A 263 58.74 -6.56 -3.05
C ASP A 263 58.77 -5.38 -2.03
N GLY A 264 57.73 -5.29 -1.19
CA GLY A 264 57.57 -4.25 -0.15
C GLY A 264 56.80 -3.00 -0.57
N LYS A 265 56.44 -2.82 -1.85
CA LYS A 265 55.58 -1.73 -2.34
C LYS A 265 54.11 -2.16 -2.40
N LEU A 266 53.21 -1.29 -1.95
CA LEU A 266 51.75 -1.50 -1.99
C LEU A 266 51.12 -0.75 -3.18
N SER A 267 50.10 -1.36 -3.79
CA SER A 267 49.23 -0.70 -4.78
C SER A 267 48.20 0.22 -4.11
N ASP A 268 47.44 0.93 -4.95
CA ASP A 268 46.18 1.54 -4.54
C ASP A 268 45.19 0.46 -4.02
N LEU A 269 44.16 0.93 -3.31
CA LEU A 269 43.11 0.10 -2.73
C LEU A 269 42.14 -0.36 -3.82
N TYR A 270 41.97 -1.68 -3.94
CA TYR A 270 40.97 -2.31 -4.79
C TYR A 270 39.78 -2.74 -3.96
N LYS A 271 38.58 -2.47 -4.44
CA LYS A 271 37.34 -2.74 -3.68
C LYS A 271 36.88 -4.18 -3.82
N ILE A 272 36.27 -4.67 -2.74
CA ILE A 272 35.58 -5.94 -2.66
C ILE A 272 34.13 -5.66 -2.25
N ILE A 273 33.22 -5.85 -3.20
CA ILE A 273 31.78 -5.79 -2.95
C ILE A 273 31.28 -7.23 -2.80
N VAL A 274 30.63 -7.52 -1.68
CA VAL A 274 30.02 -8.81 -1.42
C VAL A 274 28.51 -8.68 -1.52
N LEU A 275 27.91 -9.38 -2.50
CA LEU A 275 26.47 -9.48 -2.69
C LEU A 275 25.93 -10.57 -1.74
N LYS A 276 25.05 -10.16 -0.84
CA LYS A 276 24.34 -11.07 0.06
C LYS A 276 23.09 -11.59 -0.61
N ASP A 277 22.75 -12.82 -0.28
CA ASP A 277 21.53 -13.48 -0.72
C ASP A 277 20.30 -12.91 0.00
N ALA A 278 19.25 -12.61 -0.75
CA ALA A 278 18.01 -12.04 -0.23
C ALA A 278 16.96 -13.12 0.01
N PRO A 279 16.21 -13.09 1.13
CA PRO A 279 15.16 -14.07 1.37
C PRO A 279 14.01 -13.91 0.34
N PRO A 280 13.26 -14.98 0.07
CA PRO A 280 12.20 -14.96 -0.93
C PRO A 280 11.09 -14.00 -0.52
N VAL A 281 10.52 -13.28 -1.49
CA VAL A 281 9.40 -12.35 -1.26
C VAL A 281 8.10 -13.02 -1.68
N ILE A 282 7.07 -12.90 -0.84
CA ILE A 282 5.79 -13.60 -1.01
C ILE A 282 4.66 -12.57 -1.13
N HIS A 283 3.90 -12.66 -2.21
CA HIS A 283 2.75 -11.78 -2.50
C HIS A 283 1.48 -12.60 -2.68
N VAL A 284 0.61 -12.59 -1.67
CA VAL A 284 -0.71 -13.24 -1.74
C VAL A 284 -1.69 -12.29 -2.47
N LYS A 285 -2.16 -12.71 -3.64
CA LYS A 285 -3.10 -11.97 -4.50
C LYS A 285 -4.54 -12.20 -4.06
N THR A 286 -4.88 -13.45 -3.74
CA THR A 286 -6.18 -13.84 -3.20
C THR A 286 -6.00 -14.87 -2.11
N PRO A 287 -6.89 -14.95 -1.11
CA PRO A 287 -8.00 -14.03 -0.80
C PRO A 287 -7.52 -12.67 -0.24
N LYS A 288 -8.47 -11.77 0.08
CA LYS A 288 -8.16 -10.53 0.82
C LYS A 288 -7.78 -10.85 2.27
N PRO A 289 -7.01 -9.98 2.97
CA PRO A 289 -6.59 -10.21 4.36
C PRO A 289 -7.70 -10.63 5.33
N TYR A 290 -8.91 -10.10 5.13
CA TYR A 290 -10.12 -10.54 5.83
C TYR A 290 -11.16 -10.97 4.80
N THR A 291 -11.56 -12.24 4.86
CA THR A 291 -12.58 -12.81 3.99
C THR A 291 -13.65 -13.49 4.83
N TYR A 292 -14.90 -13.22 4.48
CA TYR A 292 -16.05 -13.83 5.12
C TYR A 292 -16.75 -14.68 4.09
N ILE A 293 -17.13 -15.89 4.47
CA ILE A 293 -17.96 -16.77 3.65
C ILE A 293 -19.35 -16.74 4.27
N ASP A 294 -20.27 -16.13 3.53
CA ASP A 294 -21.65 -15.98 3.94
C ASP A 294 -22.41 -17.32 3.78
N ALA A 295 -23.50 -17.48 4.51
CA ALA A 295 -24.28 -18.71 4.46
C ALA A 295 -24.92 -18.92 3.09
N GLY A 296 -24.76 -20.13 2.54
CA GLY A 296 -25.18 -20.46 1.18
C GLY A 296 -24.09 -20.26 0.12
N GLU A 297 -22.97 -19.61 0.45
CA GLU A 297 -21.79 -19.58 -0.43
C GLU A 297 -21.00 -20.89 -0.34
N ALA A 298 -20.24 -21.21 -1.39
CA ALA A 298 -19.36 -22.36 -1.39
C ALA A 298 -18.25 -22.18 -0.34
N GLN A 299 -18.11 -23.13 0.60
CA GLN A 299 -17.11 -23.08 1.67
C GLN A 299 -15.71 -23.46 1.17
N GLN A 300 -15.21 -22.70 0.20
CA GLN A 300 -13.92 -22.90 -0.45
C GLN A 300 -13.18 -21.57 -0.56
N VAL A 301 -11.86 -21.62 -0.44
CA VAL A 301 -10.99 -20.45 -0.53
C VAL A 301 -9.90 -20.72 -1.56
N ASN A 302 -9.81 -19.85 -2.56
CA ASN A 302 -8.75 -19.92 -3.55
C ASN A 302 -7.58 -19.02 -3.15
N ILE A 303 -6.45 -19.63 -2.80
CA ILE A 303 -5.20 -18.94 -2.48
C ILE A 303 -4.37 -18.84 -3.75
N ASN A 304 -4.10 -17.61 -4.19
CA ASN A 304 -3.22 -17.32 -5.32
C ASN A 304 -2.06 -16.47 -4.81
N THR A 305 -0.84 -16.96 -5.00
CA THR A 305 0.36 -16.37 -4.42
C THR A 305 1.48 -16.31 -5.45
N ALA A 306 2.12 -15.15 -5.58
CA ALA A 306 3.38 -15.02 -6.30
C ALA A 306 4.54 -15.11 -5.31
N ILE A 307 5.60 -15.81 -5.68
CA ILE A 307 6.86 -15.88 -4.93
C ILE A 307 8.00 -15.49 -5.86
N ASP A 308 8.82 -14.54 -5.42
CA ASP A 308 9.96 -14.00 -6.15
C ASP A 308 11.23 -14.15 -5.30
N ASP A 309 12.32 -14.59 -5.91
CA ASP A 309 13.62 -14.85 -5.30
C ASP A 309 14.74 -14.53 -6.30
N ASP A 310 15.96 -14.25 -5.83
CA ASP A 310 17.10 -13.91 -6.69
C ASP A 310 17.80 -15.15 -7.28
N TYR A 311 17.92 -16.25 -6.53
CA TYR A 311 18.65 -17.45 -6.94
C TYR A 311 17.80 -18.72 -7.05
N GLY A 312 16.59 -18.72 -6.50
CA GLY A 312 15.59 -19.75 -6.72
C GLY A 312 14.89 -20.24 -5.45
N VAL A 313 13.63 -20.63 -5.61
CA VAL A 313 12.81 -21.18 -4.52
C VAL A 313 12.87 -22.71 -4.52
N THR A 314 13.11 -23.31 -3.34
CA THR A 314 13.19 -24.77 -3.15
C THR A 314 11.93 -25.38 -2.56
N ASN A 315 11.14 -24.61 -1.81
CA ASN A 315 9.89 -25.10 -1.22
C ASN A 315 8.94 -23.93 -0.92
N ALA A 316 7.64 -24.15 -1.07
CA ALA A 316 6.62 -23.29 -0.51
C ALA A 316 5.42 -24.09 -0.01
N GLN A 317 4.81 -23.61 1.07
CA GLN A 317 3.66 -24.24 1.71
C GLN A 317 2.74 -23.21 2.35
N ILE A 318 1.47 -23.56 2.49
CA ILE A 318 0.49 -22.79 3.27
C ILE A 318 0.47 -23.38 4.69
N VAL A 319 0.70 -22.54 5.68
CA VAL A 319 0.48 -22.89 7.09
C VAL A 319 -0.85 -22.32 7.51
N ALA A 320 -1.80 -23.20 7.82
CA ALA A 320 -3.19 -22.91 8.11
C ALA A 320 -3.54 -23.33 9.53
N THR A 321 -3.98 -22.39 10.37
CA THR A 321 -4.44 -22.61 11.74
C THR A 321 -5.95 -22.42 11.80
N VAL A 322 -6.68 -23.49 12.08
CA VAL A 322 -8.12 -23.43 12.35
C VAL A 322 -8.32 -23.20 13.84
N ALA A 323 -9.01 -22.10 14.17
CA ALA A 323 -9.47 -21.78 15.52
C ALA A 323 -10.94 -22.20 15.66
N LYS A 324 -11.20 -23.13 16.57
CA LYS A 324 -12.54 -23.67 16.84
C LYS A 324 -13.02 -23.35 18.23
N GLY A 325 -14.30 -23.00 18.36
CA GLY A 325 -14.96 -22.75 19.65
C GLY A 325 -15.04 -21.27 20.03
N ARG A 326 -15.73 -20.98 21.14
CA ARG A 326 -16.05 -19.62 21.61
C ARG A 326 -15.43 -19.33 22.99
N GLY A 327 -15.13 -18.06 23.25
CA GLY A 327 -14.68 -17.57 24.56
C GLY A 327 -13.29 -18.09 24.96
N GLU A 328 -13.16 -18.62 26.17
CA GLU A 328 -11.89 -19.16 26.70
C GLU A 328 -11.58 -20.59 26.21
N GLY A 329 -12.54 -21.25 25.54
CA GLY A 329 -12.43 -22.65 25.09
C GLY A 329 -12.01 -22.82 23.63
N VAL A 330 -11.12 -21.96 23.10
CA VAL A 330 -10.69 -22.03 21.69
C VAL A 330 -9.61 -23.11 21.50
N LYS A 331 -9.85 -24.03 20.57
CA LYS A 331 -8.89 -25.06 20.16
C LYS A 331 -8.27 -24.68 18.81
N PHE A 332 -6.94 -24.65 18.77
CA PHE A 332 -6.18 -24.38 17.55
C PHE A 332 -5.67 -25.68 16.93
N THR A 333 -5.89 -25.86 15.62
CA THR A 333 -5.34 -26.99 14.85
C THR A 333 -4.55 -26.46 13.67
N GLU A 334 -3.26 -26.76 13.59
CA GLU A 334 -2.38 -26.35 12.50
C GLU A 334 -2.31 -27.42 11.40
N TYR A 335 -2.38 -26.98 10.15
CA TYR A 335 -2.27 -27.77 8.93
C TYR A 335 -1.17 -27.17 8.06
N LYS A 336 -0.28 -28.03 7.55
CA LYS A 336 0.72 -27.67 6.54
C LYS A 336 0.28 -28.23 5.19
N ILE A 337 -0.08 -27.34 4.29
CA ILE A 337 -0.69 -27.67 3.01
C ILE A 337 0.32 -27.34 1.90
N PRO A 338 0.87 -28.34 1.19
CA PRO A 338 1.79 -28.09 0.09
C PRO A 338 1.05 -27.57 -1.17
N PHE A 339 1.76 -26.77 -1.96
CA PHE A 339 1.36 -26.46 -3.33
C PHE A 339 1.58 -27.67 -4.26
N ALA A 340 0.99 -27.65 -5.45
CA ALA A 340 1.11 -28.74 -6.41
C ALA A 340 2.49 -28.78 -7.10
N ASP A 341 3.15 -27.63 -7.20
CA ASP A 341 4.47 -27.49 -7.80
C ASP A 341 5.55 -28.22 -6.99
N ALA A 342 6.43 -28.94 -7.71
CA ALA A 342 7.50 -29.75 -7.10
C ALA A 342 8.78 -28.97 -6.78
N PHE A 343 8.87 -27.69 -7.17
CA PHE A 343 10.04 -26.79 -7.00
C PHE A 343 11.40 -27.34 -7.50
N ALA A 344 11.40 -28.42 -8.29
CA ALA A 344 12.62 -29.11 -8.73
C ALA A 344 13.52 -28.25 -9.64
N GLU A 345 12.90 -27.37 -10.45
CA GLU A 345 13.60 -26.50 -11.40
C GLU A 345 14.20 -25.24 -10.75
N ARG A 346 13.97 -25.01 -9.44
CA ARG A 346 14.53 -23.87 -8.68
C ARG A 346 14.37 -22.52 -9.38
N LYS A 347 13.20 -22.27 -9.97
CA LYS A 347 12.90 -20.98 -10.62
C LYS A 347 12.98 -19.84 -9.62
N THR A 348 13.36 -18.67 -10.11
CA THR A 348 13.37 -17.41 -9.35
C THR A 348 11.97 -16.85 -9.15
N LYS A 349 10.98 -17.26 -9.97
CA LYS A 349 9.59 -16.79 -9.89
C LYS A 349 8.60 -17.93 -9.98
N TYR A 350 7.61 -17.93 -9.09
CA TYR A 350 6.49 -18.87 -9.10
C TYR A 350 5.16 -18.14 -8.95
N ASN A 351 4.15 -18.59 -9.71
CA ASN A 351 2.74 -18.23 -9.47
C ASN A 351 2.01 -19.50 -9.03
N LEU A 352 1.67 -19.56 -7.75
CA LEU A 352 1.12 -20.73 -7.10
C LEU A 352 -0.37 -20.55 -6.85
N GLN A 353 -1.14 -21.61 -7.04
CA GLN A 353 -2.57 -21.62 -6.75
C GLN A 353 -2.94 -22.84 -5.92
N LYS A 354 -3.77 -22.63 -4.89
CA LYS A 354 -4.34 -23.71 -4.08
C LYS A 354 -5.78 -23.39 -3.73
N LEU A 355 -6.69 -24.30 -4.11
CA LEU A 355 -8.06 -24.28 -3.61
C LEU A 355 -8.14 -25.08 -2.31
N ILE A 356 -8.52 -24.41 -1.22
CA ILE A 356 -8.75 -25.03 0.09
C ILE A 356 -10.25 -25.26 0.27
N ASN A 357 -10.63 -26.51 0.53
CA ASN A 357 -11.97 -26.89 0.94
C ASN A 357 -12.07 -26.80 2.48
N LEU A 358 -12.85 -25.85 3.00
CA LEU A 358 -12.92 -25.59 4.44
C LEU A 358 -13.58 -26.74 5.23
N PRO A 359 -14.65 -27.39 4.74
CA PRO A 359 -15.15 -28.65 5.30
C PRO A 359 -14.10 -29.76 5.46
N ALA A 360 -13.10 -29.83 4.55
CA ALA A 360 -12.03 -30.83 4.66
C ALA A 360 -11.08 -30.54 5.84
N LEU A 361 -10.98 -29.26 6.25
CA LEU A 361 -10.31 -28.83 7.48
C LEU A 361 -11.22 -28.98 8.73
N LYS A 362 -12.38 -29.62 8.56
CA LYS A 362 -13.42 -29.82 9.57
C LYS A 362 -13.99 -28.51 10.11
N MET A 363 -13.89 -27.39 9.40
CA MET A 363 -14.42 -26.11 9.90
C MET A 363 -15.95 -26.13 9.99
N GLU A 364 -16.49 -25.53 11.04
CA GLU A 364 -17.93 -25.33 11.26
C GLU A 364 -18.30 -23.84 11.15
N PRO A 365 -19.58 -23.48 10.92
CA PRO A 365 -20.02 -22.09 10.99
C PRO A 365 -19.65 -21.44 12.33
N GLY A 366 -19.00 -20.27 12.28
CA GLY A 366 -18.43 -19.59 13.44
C GLY A 366 -16.92 -19.83 13.63
N ASP A 367 -16.33 -20.83 12.98
CA ASP A 367 -14.89 -21.08 13.04
C ASP A 367 -14.10 -20.11 12.15
N GLU A 368 -12.82 -19.97 12.47
CA GLU A 368 -11.90 -19.07 11.78
C GLU A 368 -10.65 -19.80 11.31
N LEU A 369 -10.29 -19.57 10.05
CA LEU A 369 -9.05 -20.01 9.44
C LEU A 369 -8.08 -18.84 9.37
N TYR A 370 -6.95 -18.99 10.05
CA TYR A 370 -5.79 -18.12 9.89
C TYR A 370 -4.79 -18.83 9.01
N PHE A 371 -4.28 -18.19 7.96
CA PHE A 371 -3.21 -18.82 7.18
C PHE A 371 -2.17 -17.80 6.75
N TYR A 372 -0.95 -18.29 6.54
CA TYR A 372 0.12 -17.56 5.87
C TYR A 372 0.84 -18.51 4.92
N VAL A 373 1.49 -17.96 3.91
CA VAL A 373 2.35 -18.71 3.01
C VAL A 373 3.78 -18.59 3.48
N GLN A 374 4.49 -19.71 3.51
CA GLN A 374 5.91 -19.78 3.84
C GLN A 374 6.68 -20.31 2.64
N ALA A 375 7.79 -19.66 2.33
CA ALA A 375 8.70 -20.06 1.25
C ALA A 375 10.12 -20.26 1.79
N GLN A 376 10.89 -21.08 1.08
CA GLN A 376 12.30 -21.32 1.36
C GLN A 376 13.11 -21.27 0.06
N ASP A 377 14.21 -20.52 0.08
CA ASP A 377 15.14 -20.37 -1.05
C ASP A 377 16.17 -21.51 -1.13
N THR A 378 17.13 -21.38 -2.04
CA THR A 378 18.27 -22.31 -2.19
C THR A 378 19.33 -22.19 -1.10
N TYR A 379 19.42 -21.03 -0.43
CA TYR A 379 20.30 -20.78 0.72
C TYR A 379 19.67 -21.17 2.07
N LYS A 380 18.46 -21.76 2.02
CA LYS A 380 17.65 -22.22 3.15
C LYS A 380 17.10 -21.09 4.03
N GLN A 381 17.11 -19.83 3.59
CA GLN A 381 16.39 -18.78 4.29
C GLN A 381 14.89 -19.00 4.14
N GLN A 382 14.14 -18.58 5.15
CA GLN A 382 12.69 -18.74 5.17
C GLN A 382 12.03 -17.38 5.30
N SER A 383 10.99 -17.16 4.52
CA SER A 383 10.13 -15.99 4.63
C SER A 383 8.68 -16.42 4.77
N ARG A 384 7.86 -15.50 5.29
CA ARG A 384 6.42 -15.70 5.45
C ARG A 384 5.66 -14.47 4.97
N SER A 385 4.48 -14.69 4.42
CA SER A 385 3.52 -13.62 4.15
C SER A 385 2.90 -13.08 5.44
N ASP A 386 2.09 -12.02 5.28
CA ASP A 386 1.12 -11.63 6.30
C ASP A 386 0.13 -12.77 6.58
N VAL A 387 -0.57 -12.66 7.72
CA VAL A 387 -1.61 -13.61 8.13
C VAL A 387 -2.95 -13.16 7.57
N PHE A 388 -3.61 -14.06 6.86
CA PHE A 388 -4.94 -13.88 6.28
C PHE A 388 -5.97 -14.63 7.12
N ARG A 389 -7.13 -14.02 7.32
CA ARG A 389 -8.25 -14.59 8.08
C ARG A 389 -9.43 -14.87 7.16
N VAL A 390 -9.93 -16.10 7.21
CA VAL A 390 -11.18 -16.50 6.59
C VAL A 390 -12.13 -16.99 7.67
N SER A 391 -13.33 -16.43 7.73
CA SER A 391 -14.36 -16.83 8.70
C SER A 391 -15.60 -17.33 7.98
N ILE A 392 -16.15 -18.46 8.46
CA ILE A 392 -17.46 -18.94 8.03
C ILE A 392 -18.48 -18.29 8.97
N GLN A 393 -19.40 -17.51 8.43
CA GLN A 393 -20.37 -16.80 9.26
C GLN A 393 -21.37 -17.77 9.90
N ASP A 394 -21.54 -17.66 11.23
CA ASP A 394 -22.60 -18.39 11.94
C ASP A 394 -23.94 -17.66 11.71
N THR A 395 -24.84 -18.29 10.96
CA THR A 395 -26.20 -17.77 10.75
C THR A 395 -26.95 -17.63 12.06
N ALA A 396 -26.75 -18.53 13.03
CA ALA A 396 -27.44 -18.47 14.32
C ALA A 396 -26.99 -17.26 15.13
N GLU A 397 -25.71 -16.85 15.07
CA GLU A 397 -25.19 -15.62 15.70
C GLU A 397 -25.60 -14.34 14.95
N LEU A 398 -25.58 -14.39 13.62
CA LEU A 398 -26.22 -13.38 12.77
C LEU A 398 -27.72 -13.23 13.10
N LEU A 399 -28.36 -14.22 13.68
CA LEU A 399 -29.76 -14.14 14.09
C LEU A 399 -29.93 -13.84 15.60
N SER A 400 -29.00 -14.20 16.48
CA SER A 400 -29.21 -14.21 17.95
C SER A 400 -28.84 -12.92 18.71
N MET A 401 -28.21 -11.94 18.08
CA MET A 401 -27.76 -10.68 18.73
C MET A 401 -28.89 -9.63 18.98
N ASN A 402 -30.05 -10.07 19.49
CA ASN A 402 -31.23 -9.24 19.77
C ASN A 402 -31.22 -8.48 21.11
N GLY A 403 -30.16 -8.61 21.93
CA GLY A 403 -30.19 -8.18 23.33
C GLY A 403 -29.95 -6.70 23.65
N MET A 404 -29.89 -5.78 22.68
CA MET A 404 -29.59 -4.35 22.97
C MET A 404 -30.35 -3.38 22.06
N VAL A 405 -31.65 -3.58 21.88
CA VAL A 405 -32.54 -2.49 21.44
C VAL A 405 -32.73 -1.55 22.62
N ALA A 406 -31.79 -0.62 22.81
CA ALA A 406 -32.01 0.55 23.63
C ALA A 406 -32.87 1.53 22.82
N GLY A 407 -34.13 1.68 23.21
CA GLY A 407 -35.05 2.63 22.59
C GLY A 407 -36.50 2.18 22.73
N SER A 408 -37.14 2.63 23.81
CA SER A 408 -38.58 2.54 24.03
C SER A 408 -39.33 3.28 22.92
N SER A 409 -39.73 2.56 21.87
CA SER A 409 -40.89 2.93 21.05
C SER A 409 -41.50 1.63 20.54
N LEU A 410 -42.58 1.17 21.19
CA LEU A 410 -43.44 0.13 20.64
C LEU A 410 -43.96 0.64 19.30
N LYS A 411 -43.42 0.12 18.19
CA LYS A 411 -44.00 0.31 16.86
C LYS A 411 -45.13 -0.72 16.68
N PRO A 412 -46.23 -0.37 15.99
CA PRO A 412 -47.25 -1.35 15.62
C PRO A 412 -46.65 -2.52 14.81
N GLU A 413 -47.22 -3.72 14.94
CA GLU A 413 -46.73 -5.04 14.45
C GLU A 413 -46.49 -5.20 12.93
N PHE A 414 -46.58 -4.15 12.12
CA PHE A 414 -46.65 -4.26 10.65
C PHE A 414 -45.30 -4.22 9.89
N PHE A 415 -44.15 -4.11 10.57
CA PHE A 415 -42.85 -4.13 9.89
C PHE A 415 -42.03 -5.38 10.23
N ARG A 416 -41.88 -6.27 9.24
CA ARG A 416 -40.97 -7.42 9.35
C ARG A 416 -39.51 -6.96 9.32
N SER A 417 -38.68 -7.61 10.13
CA SER A 417 -37.23 -7.42 10.08
C SER A 417 -36.61 -8.28 8.98
N GLU A 418 -35.41 -7.93 8.51
CA GLU A 418 -34.65 -8.74 7.54
C GLU A 418 -34.52 -10.20 8.02
N ARG A 419 -34.32 -10.38 9.33
CA ARG A 419 -34.30 -11.69 9.97
C ARG A 419 -35.63 -12.45 9.80
N GLN A 420 -36.77 -11.80 10.01
CA GLN A 420 -38.06 -12.46 9.88
C GLN A 420 -38.30 -12.89 8.42
N ILE A 421 -37.92 -12.05 7.46
CA ILE A 421 -38.03 -12.36 6.04
C ILE A 421 -37.15 -13.56 5.66
N ILE A 422 -35.92 -13.64 6.20
CA ILE A 422 -35.04 -14.81 6.03
C ILE A 422 -35.69 -16.07 6.60
N ILE A 423 -36.20 -16.03 7.84
CA ILE A 423 -36.84 -17.18 8.49
C ILE A 423 -38.06 -17.65 7.70
N ASP A 424 -38.90 -16.72 7.25
CA ASP A 424 -40.11 -17.04 6.49
C ASP A 424 -39.77 -17.58 5.09
N ALA A 425 -38.69 -17.10 4.46
CA ALA A 425 -38.19 -17.63 3.19
C ALA A 425 -37.62 -19.05 3.34
N GLU A 426 -36.89 -19.34 4.42
CA GLU A 426 -36.45 -20.69 4.76
C GLU A 426 -37.65 -21.63 5.03
N GLN A 427 -38.65 -21.14 5.76
CA GLN A 427 -39.86 -21.91 6.05
C GLN A 427 -40.64 -22.18 4.76
N LEU A 428 -40.75 -21.20 3.87
CA LEU A 428 -41.40 -21.36 2.56
C LEU A 428 -40.70 -22.42 1.71
N LEU A 429 -39.37 -22.54 1.78
CA LEU A 429 -38.62 -23.59 1.12
C LEU A 429 -38.87 -24.98 1.72
N LYS A 430 -39.02 -25.08 3.04
CA LYS A 430 -39.39 -26.34 3.72
C LYS A 430 -40.82 -26.78 3.39
N ASP A 431 -41.72 -25.82 3.28
CA ASP A 431 -43.14 -26.04 2.96
C ASP A 431 -43.37 -26.28 1.45
N LYS A 432 -42.35 -26.16 0.61
CA LYS A 432 -42.47 -26.20 -0.86
C LYS A 432 -43.21 -27.43 -1.37
N ASP A 433 -42.97 -28.59 -0.75
CA ASP A 433 -43.57 -29.87 -1.15
C ASP A 433 -44.96 -30.10 -0.51
N SER A 434 -45.38 -29.25 0.44
CA SER A 434 -46.64 -29.39 1.19
C SER A 434 -47.71 -28.36 0.80
N ILE A 435 -47.37 -27.32 0.03
CA ILE A 435 -48.30 -26.28 -0.43
C ILE A 435 -48.43 -26.25 -1.96
N SER A 436 -49.56 -25.75 -2.46
CA SER A 436 -49.76 -25.57 -3.92
C SER A 436 -48.80 -24.53 -4.49
N VAL A 437 -48.48 -24.66 -5.79
CA VAL A 437 -47.62 -23.69 -6.50
C VAL A 437 -48.17 -22.27 -6.44
N GLU A 438 -49.50 -22.11 -6.54
CA GLU A 438 -50.16 -20.81 -6.39
C GLU A 438 -49.93 -20.20 -5.00
N LYS A 439 -50.07 -21.01 -3.95
CA LYS A 439 -49.85 -20.57 -2.57
C LYS A 439 -48.37 -20.29 -2.28
N PHE A 440 -47.46 -21.05 -2.88
CA PHE A 440 -46.02 -20.80 -2.83
C PHE A 440 -45.66 -19.47 -3.49
N ASN A 441 -46.16 -19.23 -4.70
CA ASN A 441 -45.92 -18.00 -5.45
C ASN A 441 -46.49 -16.78 -4.73
N ALA A 442 -47.72 -16.89 -4.17
CA ALA A 442 -48.33 -15.84 -3.37
C ALA A 442 -47.49 -15.51 -2.14
N ARG A 443 -47.10 -16.51 -1.33
CA ARG A 443 -46.23 -16.31 -0.16
C ARG A 443 -44.86 -15.73 -0.51
N SER A 444 -44.26 -16.17 -1.62
CA SER A 444 -42.99 -15.60 -2.09
C SER A 444 -43.13 -14.13 -2.49
N ASN A 445 -44.26 -13.77 -3.10
CA ASN A 445 -44.56 -12.38 -3.45
C ASN A 445 -44.84 -11.52 -2.22
N ASP A 446 -45.53 -12.04 -1.21
CA ASP A 446 -45.73 -11.36 0.08
C ASP A 446 -44.38 -11.05 0.76
N LEU A 447 -43.45 -12.02 0.75
CA LEU A 447 -42.09 -11.79 1.24
C LEU A 447 -41.32 -10.76 0.42
N ALA A 448 -41.55 -10.68 -0.89
CA ALA A 448 -40.96 -9.64 -1.73
C ALA A 448 -41.48 -8.25 -1.36
N ILE A 449 -42.79 -8.13 -1.06
CA ILE A 449 -43.42 -6.90 -0.57
C ILE A 449 -42.83 -6.50 0.80
N ASP A 450 -42.68 -7.46 1.71
CA ASP A 450 -42.04 -7.23 3.02
C ASP A 450 -40.60 -6.71 2.86
N GLN A 451 -39.82 -7.31 1.95
CA GLN A 451 -38.44 -6.91 1.64
C GLN A 451 -38.38 -5.50 1.05
N LYS A 452 -39.29 -5.17 0.14
CA LYS A 452 -39.41 -3.83 -0.47
C LYS A 452 -39.73 -2.77 0.58
N LEU A 453 -40.69 -3.06 1.47
CA LEU A 453 -41.10 -2.13 2.53
C LEU A 453 -39.93 -1.86 3.49
N LEU A 454 -39.17 -2.90 3.84
CA LEU A 454 -37.97 -2.77 4.66
C LEU A 454 -36.89 -1.93 3.97
N ARG A 455 -36.65 -2.16 2.67
CA ARG A 455 -35.70 -1.39 1.86
C ARG A 455 -36.08 0.09 1.81
N LEU A 456 -37.33 0.43 1.51
CA LEU A 456 -37.81 1.82 1.44
C LEU A 456 -37.62 2.55 2.78
N ARG A 457 -37.93 1.87 3.89
CA ARG A 457 -37.71 2.43 5.24
C ARG A 457 -36.25 2.82 5.50
N TYR A 458 -35.29 2.00 5.06
CA TYR A 458 -33.87 2.34 5.17
C TYR A 458 -33.41 3.35 4.10
N GLY A 459 -34.05 3.36 2.92
CA GLY A 459 -33.82 4.32 1.84
C GLY A 459 -34.14 5.76 2.22
N LYS A 460 -35.19 5.98 3.01
CA LYS A 460 -35.55 7.31 3.54
C LYS A 460 -34.38 7.99 4.30
N PHE A 461 -33.56 7.22 5.03
CA PHE A 461 -32.39 7.75 5.75
C PHE A 461 -31.24 8.19 4.83
N LEU A 462 -31.24 7.74 3.57
CA LEU A 462 -30.23 8.13 2.58
C LEU A 462 -30.61 9.44 1.85
N GLY A 463 -31.85 9.91 1.99
CA GLY A 463 -32.36 11.10 1.32
C GLY A 463 -32.62 10.93 -0.18
N GLU A 464 -32.53 9.70 -0.70
CA GLU A 464 -32.68 9.41 -2.13
C GLU A 464 -34.16 9.48 -2.62
N GLU A 465 -35.14 9.65 -1.74
CA GLU A 465 -36.57 9.76 -2.14
C GLU A 465 -36.93 11.11 -2.78
N ALA A 466 -36.04 12.10 -2.77
CA ALA A 466 -36.31 13.39 -3.40
C ALA A 466 -36.01 13.42 -4.92
N GLU A 467 -35.34 12.41 -5.50
CA GLU A 467 -34.95 12.45 -6.92
C GLU A 467 -35.73 11.50 -7.85
N ASP A 468 -36.40 10.47 -7.32
CA ASP A 468 -37.12 9.49 -8.16
C ASP A 468 -38.59 9.85 -8.45
N GLU A 469 -39.10 10.98 -7.97
CA GLU A 469 -40.45 11.49 -8.31
C GLU A 469 -40.44 12.35 -9.60
N ILE A 470 -39.85 11.82 -10.67
CA ILE A 470 -40.02 12.35 -12.03
C ILE A 470 -41.02 11.48 -12.78
N GLY A 471 -42.29 11.92 -12.78
CA GLY A 471 -43.24 11.61 -13.84
C GLY A 471 -44.37 10.64 -13.50
N ALA A 472 -45.42 11.13 -12.82
CA ALA A 472 -46.80 10.65 -13.02
C ALA A 472 -47.79 11.67 -12.45
N GLY A 473 -48.14 12.68 -13.26
CA GLY A 473 -49.34 13.46 -13.02
C GLY A 473 -50.55 12.70 -13.55
N SER A 474 -51.44 12.27 -12.65
CA SER A 474 -52.82 11.92 -12.99
C SER A 474 -53.69 12.03 -11.75
N LYS A 475 -54.59 13.02 -11.78
CA LYS A 475 -55.83 13.00 -11.00
C LYS A 475 -56.69 11.86 -11.56
N GLU A 476 -57.26 11.01 -10.70
CA GLU A 476 -58.62 10.47 -10.89
C GLU A 476 -59.10 9.65 -9.67
N ASP A 477 -60.34 9.99 -9.32
CA ASP A 477 -61.45 9.37 -8.59
C ASP A 477 -61.31 8.14 -7.67
N GLU A 478 -62.07 8.26 -6.58
CA GLU A 478 -62.32 7.29 -5.52
C GLU A 478 -63.15 6.08 -6.01
N SER A 479 -62.69 4.87 -5.69
CA SER A 479 -63.54 3.67 -5.59
C SER A 479 -62.97 2.69 -4.53
N PRO A 480 -63.82 1.87 -3.89
CA PRO A 480 -63.47 1.19 -2.64
C PRO A 480 -62.87 -0.21 -2.88
N GLU A 481 -61.57 -0.28 -3.18
CA GLU A 481 -60.76 -1.51 -3.09
C GLU A 481 -59.41 -1.20 -2.42
N ASP A 482 -59.43 -0.87 -1.13
CA ASP A 482 -58.38 -0.08 -0.50
C ASP A 482 -57.65 -0.78 0.67
N PHE A 483 -57.28 -2.05 0.48
CA PHE A 483 -56.47 -2.82 1.44
C PHE A 483 -55.11 -3.28 0.91
N SER A 484 -54.77 -3.07 -0.36
CA SER A 484 -53.51 -3.51 -0.98
C SER A 484 -52.57 -2.38 -1.41
N ASN A 485 -52.96 -1.12 -1.16
CA ASN A 485 -52.19 0.02 -1.64
C ASN A 485 -51.12 0.44 -0.61
N ALA A 486 -49.93 -0.16 -0.70
CA ALA A 486 -48.77 0.19 0.13
C ALA A 486 -48.42 1.69 0.09
N LYS A 487 -48.76 2.41 -0.99
CA LYS A 487 -48.62 3.87 -1.09
C LYS A 487 -49.54 4.62 -0.13
N LYS A 488 -50.77 4.13 0.12
CA LYS A 488 -51.74 4.79 1.00
C LYS A 488 -51.38 4.59 2.47
N ILE A 489 -50.94 3.38 2.84
CA ILE A 489 -50.45 3.07 4.18
C ILE A 489 -49.17 3.85 4.51
N LEU A 490 -48.27 4.02 3.52
CA LEU A 490 -47.06 4.82 3.71
C LEU A 490 -47.41 6.31 3.86
N LYS A 491 -48.33 6.84 3.04
CA LYS A 491 -48.69 8.27 3.03
C LYS A 491 -49.46 8.71 4.29
N GLU A 492 -50.37 7.89 4.81
CA GLU A 492 -51.12 8.19 6.05
C GLU A 492 -50.24 8.20 7.33
N TYR A 493 -49.05 7.61 7.27
CA TYR A 493 -48.15 7.45 8.43
C TYR A 493 -46.82 8.22 8.30
N THR A 494 -46.64 9.01 7.24
CA THR A 494 -45.37 9.74 6.96
C THR A 494 -45.51 11.26 6.92
N ASP A 495 -46.68 11.81 7.22
CA ASP A 495 -46.84 13.25 7.43
C ASP A 495 -46.23 13.67 8.78
N ASP A 496 -44.90 13.81 8.79
CA ASP A 496 -44.18 14.68 9.72
C ASP A 496 -43.21 15.55 8.89
N HIS A 497 -43.46 16.86 8.95
CA HIS A 497 -42.65 17.93 8.38
C HIS A 497 -41.21 17.88 8.91
N ASP A 498 -40.26 18.31 8.06
CA ASP A 498 -38.82 18.47 8.32
C ASP A 498 -37.98 17.19 8.48
N ASN A 499 -37.41 16.68 7.38
CA ASN A 499 -36.37 15.64 7.43
C ASN A 499 -35.23 15.83 6.41
N ALA A 500 -35.18 16.97 5.70
CA ALA A 500 -34.10 17.24 4.75
C ALA A 500 -32.73 17.46 5.42
N GLU A 501 -32.70 17.79 6.72
CA GLU A 501 -31.45 18.00 7.47
C GLU A 501 -30.75 16.70 7.90
N ASP A 502 -31.47 15.58 8.04
CA ASP A 502 -30.92 14.32 8.56
C ASP A 502 -29.99 13.60 7.55
N ALA A 503 -30.19 13.82 6.25
CA ALA A 503 -29.30 13.29 5.22
C ALA A 503 -27.88 13.88 5.34
N GLY A 504 -27.69 15.03 6.02
CA GLY A 504 -26.38 15.62 6.30
C GLY A 504 -25.59 14.94 7.42
N LEU A 505 -26.22 14.12 8.27
CA LEU A 505 -25.64 13.62 9.52
C LEU A 505 -24.74 12.39 9.37
N PHE A 506 -24.86 11.62 8.28
CA PHE A 506 -24.06 10.41 8.08
C PHE A 506 -22.75 10.69 7.34
N GLU A 507 -21.65 10.14 7.87
CA GLU A 507 -20.37 10.10 7.17
C GLU A 507 -20.51 9.41 5.80
N PRO A 508 -19.76 9.83 4.76
CA PRO A 508 -19.82 9.24 3.43
C PRO A 508 -19.62 7.71 3.41
N ALA A 509 -18.80 7.18 4.33
CA ALA A 509 -18.57 5.75 4.48
C ALA A 509 -19.82 4.99 4.96
N ILE A 510 -20.60 5.58 5.86
CA ILE A 510 -21.86 4.99 6.37
C ILE A 510 -22.92 5.02 5.26
N LYS A 511 -23.02 6.12 4.52
CA LYS A 511 -23.92 6.23 3.35
C LYS A 511 -23.59 5.19 2.28
N ALA A 512 -22.31 5.01 1.95
CA ALA A 512 -21.87 4.01 0.98
C ALA A 512 -22.21 2.58 1.45
N GLN A 513 -22.04 2.29 2.74
CA GLN A 513 -22.41 1.00 3.30
C GLN A 513 -23.92 0.78 3.31
N LEU A 514 -24.73 1.78 3.68
CA LEU A 514 -26.19 1.71 3.64
C LEU A 514 -26.69 1.47 2.20
N LYS A 515 -26.10 2.16 1.22
CA LYS A 515 -26.39 1.95 -0.21
C LYS A 515 -26.06 0.52 -0.67
N ALA A 516 -24.93 -0.02 -0.22
CA ALA A 516 -24.58 -1.41 -0.49
C ALA A 516 -25.60 -2.40 0.12
N THR A 517 -26.06 -2.13 1.35
CA THR A 517 -27.13 -2.91 2.00
C THR A 517 -28.41 -2.89 1.18
N LEU A 518 -28.90 -1.69 0.79
CA LEU A 518 -30.11 -1.53 -0.02
C LEU A 518 -30.01 -2.24 -1.37
N THR A 519 -28.81 -2.26 -1.96
CA THR A 519 -28.54 -2.98 -3.22
C THR A 519 -28.71 -4.49 -3.05
N GLU A 520 -28.20 -5.08 -1.96
CA GLU A 520 -28.39 -6.51 -1.70
C GLU A 520 -29.85 -6.83 -1.33
N MET A 521 -30.54 -5.97 -0.58
CA MET A 521 -31.97 -6.10 -0.31
C MET A 521 -32.81 -6.09 -1.61
N TRP A 522 -32.45 -5.23 -2.57
CA TRP A 522 -33.12 -5.19 -3.87
C TRP A 522 -32.91 -6.47 -4.69
N LYS A 523 -31.71 -7.06 -4.63
CA LYS A 523 -31.46 -8.37 -5.28
C LYS A 523 -32.27 -9.49 -4.62
N ALA A 524 -32.40 -9.47 -3.29
CA ALA A 524 -33.26 -10.42 -2.58
C ALA A 524 -34.74 -10.25 -2.99
N GLU A 525 -35.24 -9.01 -3.00
CA GLU A 525 -36.59 -8.63 -3.47
C GLU A 525 -36.86 -9.16 -4.89
N LEU A 526 -35.92 -8.94 -5.81
CA LEU A 526 -36.03 -9.41 -7.19
C LEU A 526 -36.18 -10.94 -7.27
N GLN A 527 -35.35 -11.69 -6.54
CA GLN A 527 -35.42 -13.16 -6.54
C GLN A 527 -36.72 -13.69 -5.91
N LEU A 528 -37.25 -13.00 -4.89
CA LEU A 528 -38.54 -13.34 -4.26
C LEU A 528 -39.72 -13.07 -5.20
N HIS A 529 -39.70 -11.98 -5.98
CA HIS A 529 -40.69 -11.74 -7.05
C HIS A 529 -40.62 -12.77 -8.18
N LEU A 530 -39.44 -13.32 -8.45
CA LEU A 530 -39.24 -14.40 -9.42
C LEU A 530 -39.61 -15.79 -8.87
N TYR A 531 -40.20 -15.86 -7.68
CA TYR A 531 -40.58 -17.10 -7.00
C TYR A 531 -39.39 -18.04 -6.73
N LYS A 532 -38.20 -17.47 -6.52
CA LYS A 532 -36.97 -18.20 -6.22
C LYS A 532 -36.42 -17.82 -4.83
N PRO A 533 -37.09 -18.19 -3.73
CA PRO A 533 -36.61 -17.87 -2.38
C PRO A 533 -35.23 -18.46 -2.08
N GLN A 534 -34.86 -19.60 -2.68
CA GLN A 534 -33.54 -20.22 -2.50
C GLN A 534 -32.39 -19.33 -3.03
N SER A 535 -32.58 -18.65 -4.15
CA SER A 535 -31.58 -17.71 -4.68
C SER A 535 -31.65 -16.33 -4.01
N ALA A 536 -32.74 -16.02 -3.30
CA ALA A 536 -32.87 -14.79 -2.52
C ALA A 536 -32.05 -14.83 -1.21
N LEU A 537 -31.99 -16.00 -0.55
CA LEU A 537 -31.36 -16.16 0.77
C LEU A 537 -29.91 -15.64 0.86
N PRO A 538 -28.99 -15.91 -0.09
CA PRO A 538 -27.62 -15.38 0.00
C PRO A 538 -27.57 -13.85 0.03
N PHE A 539 -28.44 -13.19 -0.75
CA PHE A 539 -28.54 -11.73 -0.77
C PHE A 539 -29.13 -11.19 0.54
N ALA A 540 -30.15 -11.87 1.08
CA ALA A 540 -30.78 -11.49 2.34
C ALA A 540 -29.81 -11.63 3.54
N TYR A 541 -29.03 -12.72 3.62
CA TYR A 541 -27.99 -12.85 4.65
C TYR A 541 -26.92 -11.78 4.56
N LYS A 542 -26.49 -11.45 3.33
CA LYS A 542 -25.51 -10.38 3.10
C LYS A 542 -26.07 -9.01 3.50
N ALA A 543 -27.34 -8.73 3.19
CA ALA A 543 -28.02 -7.53 3.65
C ALA A 543 -28.11 -7.46 5.18
N LEU A 544 -28.48 -8.57 5.85
CA LEU A 544 -28.51 -8.66 7.31
C LEU A 544 -27.13 -8.39 7.93
N ARG A 545 -26.06 -8.95 7.35
CA ARG A 545 -24.68 -8.70 7.81
C ARG A 545 -24.29 -7.23 7.67
N LEU A 546 -24.55 -6.63 6.51
CA LEU A 546 -24.23 -5.21 6.28
C LEU A 546 -25.02 -4.28 7.21
N LEU A 547 -26.30 -4.60 7.48
CA LEU A 547 -27.11 -3.92 8.49
C LEU A 547 -26.50 -4.01 9.87
N LYS A 548 -26.02 -5.20 10.27
CA LYS A 548 -25.37 -5.38 11.57
C LYS A 548 -24.06 -4.63 11.69
N ASP A 549 -23.21 -4.68 10.67
CA ASP A 549 -21.96 -3.94 10.64
C ASP A 549 -22.24 -2.43 10.76
N LEU A 550 -23.30 -1.93 10.11
CA LEU A 550 -23.74 -0.54 10.21
C LEU A 550 -24.25 -0.21 11.63
N GLN A 551 -25.06 -1.08 12.23
CA GLN A 551 -25.50 -0.94 13.62
C GLN A 551 -24.32 -0.91 14.60
N GLN A 552 -23.34 -1.80 14.44
CA GLN A 552 -22.15 -1.84 15.28
C GLN A 552 -21.28 -0.59 15.12
N LYS A 553 -21.11 -0.08 13.89
CA LYS A 553 -20.39 1.19 13.63
C LYS A 553 -21.11 2.41 14.19
N SER A 554 -22.45 2.41 14.19
CA SER A 554 -23.26 3.49 14.78
C SER A 554 -23.25 3.49 16.31
N ARG A 555 -22.89 2.37 16.95
CA ARG A 555 -22.62 2.36 18.39
C ARG A 555 -21.35 3.17 18.61
N ALA A 556 -21.50 4.37 19.14
CA ALA A 556 -20.40 5.19 19.61
C ALA A 556 -19.64 4.49 20.75
N TYR A 557 -18.77 3.54 20.40
CA TYR A 557 -17.74 3.06 21.29
C TYR A 557 -16.67 4.15 21.35
N VAL A 558 -16.58 4.84 22.49
CA VAL A 558 -15.39 5.59 22.87
C VAL A 558 -14.30 4.57 23.18
N ALA A 559 -13.77 3.92 22.14
CA ALA A 559 -12.56 3.14 22.25
C ALA A 559 -11.43 4.12 22.57
N LYS A 560 -10.68 3.87 23.65
CA LYS A 560 -9.43 4.59 23.94
C LYS A 560 -8.60 4.61 22.66
N THR A 561 -8.46 5.79 22.08
CA THR A 561 -7.94 6.04 20.73
C THR A 561 -6.62 5.31 20.50
N ALA A 562 -6.63 4.33 19.60
CA ALA A 562 -5.40 3.86 18.98
C ALA A 562 -4.91 5.01 18.08
N TYR A 563 -3.76 5.59 18.44
CA TYR A 563 -3.12 6.66 17.71
C TYR A 563 -2.78 6.20 16.28
N ASN A 564 -3.44 6.77 15.27
CA ASN A 564 -3.13 6.56 13.87
C ASN A 564 -2.38 7.80 13.35
N PRO A 565 -1.03 7.79 13.33
CA PRO A 565 -0.27 8.96 12.93
C PRO A 565 -0.55 9.33 11.47
N PRO A 566 -0.64 10.62 11.14
CA PRO A 566 -0.77 11.05 9.75
C PRO A 566 0.44 10.60 8.92
N PRO A 567 0.24 10.30 7.63
CA PRO A 567 1.31 9.83 6.75
C PRO A 567 2.45 10.85 6.67
N LEU A 568 3.67 10.36 6.79
CA LEU A 568 4.89 11.17 6.79
C LEU A 568 5.03 11.89 5.44
N LYS A 569 5.08 13.23 5.47
CA LYS A 569 5.37 14.05 4.29
C LYS A 569 6.89 14.09 4.08
N PRO A 570 7.43 13.46 3.01
CA PRO A 570 8.88 13.37 2.79
C PRO A 570 9.52 14.75 2.60
N GLU A 571 8.77 15.72 2.08
CA GLU A 571 9.21 17.11 1.88
C GLU A 571 9.51 17.86 3.18
N LYS A 572 8.89 17.45 4.30
CA LYS A 572 9.10 18.06 5.62
C LYS A 572 10.09 17.27 6.48
N ARG A 573 10.74 16.26 5.91
CA ARG A 573 11.70 15.43 6.63
C ARG A 573 12.95 16.27 6.91
N LEU A 574 13.33 16.38 8.18
CA LEU A 574 14.52 17.12 8.67
C LEU A 574 14.43 18.66 8.61
N SER A 575 13.25 19.23 8.35
CA SER A 575 13.04 20.69 8.34
C SER A 575 12.46 21.25 9.65
N GLY A 576 12.40 20.44 10.72
CA GLY A 576 11.82 20.83 12.00
C GLY A 576 12.87 21.42 12.94
N GLU A 577 12.54 22.52 13.62
CA GLU A 577 13.34 23.04 14.74
C GLU A 577 13.26 22.07 15.92
N LEU A 578 14.42 21.55 16.35
CA LEU A 578 14.54 20.54 17.41
C LEU A 578 14.52 21.14 18.82
N ASP A 579 14.46 22.47 18.97
CA ASP A 579 14.59 23.16 20.25
C ASP A 579 13.52 22.78 21.29
N LYS A 580 12.37 22.25 20.83
CA LYS A 580 11.26 21.78 21.67
C LYS A 580 11.12 20.25 21.74
N VAL A 581 11.95 19.50 20.99
CA VAL A 581 11.92 18.04 20.99
C VAL A 581 12.82 17.53 22.10
N ILE A 582 12.22 17.27 23.26
CA ILE A 582 12.90 16.55 24.35
C ILE A 582 13.01 15.10 23.89
N ASP A 583 14.21 14.66 23.53
CA ASP A 583 14.46 13.24 23.25
C ASP A 583 13.90 12.40 24.42
N PRO A 584 13.03 11.41 24.16
CA PRO A 584 12.59 10.49 25.20
C PRO A 584 13.78 9.61 25.54
N ASN A 585 14.65 10.13 26.40
CA ASN A 585 15.78 9.38 26.92
C ASN A 585 15.19 8.37 27.91
N ASN A 586 14.81 7.21 27.39
CA ASN A 586 14.23 6.13 28.16
C ASN A 586 15.36 5.49 28.98
N LYS A 587 15.75 6.19 30.06
CA LYS A 587 16.67 5.65 31.06
C LYS A 587 15.91 4.56 31.82
N GLN A 588 16.06 3.33 31.38
CA GLN A 588 15.76 2.19 32.24
C GLN A 588 16.81 2.16 33.35
N GLU A 589 16.44 2.67 34.53
CA GLU A 589 17.16 2.32 35.76
C GLU A 589 16.95 0.84 36.03
N ILE A 590 17.89 0.02 35.56
CA ILE A 590 17.95 -1.38 35.96
C ILE A 590 18.42 -1.38 37.42
N LYS A 591 17.47 -1.39 38.36
CA LYS A 591 17.79 -1.62 39.77
C LYS A 591 18.45 -3.00 39.87
N PRO A 592 19.70 -3.10 40.35
CA PRO A 592 20.34 -4.40 40.49
C PRO A 592 19.50 -5.27 41.42
N SER A 593 19.33 -6.55 41.07
CA SER A 593 18.67 -7.51 41.95
C SER A 593 19.39 -7.54 43.30
N ALA A 594 18.64 -7.51 44.41
CA ALA A 594 19.21 -7.53 45.75
C ALA A 594 20.28 -8.63 45.89
N ASP A 595 21.50 -8.26 46.30
CA ASP A 595 22.60 -9.22 46.47
C ASP A 595 22.24 -10.18 47.62
N LYS A 596 21.87 -11.40 47.25
CA LYS A 596 21.49 -12.47 48.18
C LYS A 596 22.64 -12.88 49.13
N GLN A 597 23.88 -12.46 48.84
CA GLN A 597 25.08 -12.78 49.62
C GLN A 597 25.66 -11.56 50.36
N LEU A 598 24.95 -10.43 50.38
CA LEU A 598 25.41 -9.17 51.01
C LEU A 598 25.75 -9.34 52.51
N ALA A 599 24.96 -10.13 53.25
CA ALA A 599 25.23 -10.43 54.65
C ALA A 599 26.58 -11.14 54.87
N LEU A 600 26.92 -12.09 53.99
CA LEU A 600 28.20 -12.81 54.03
C LEU A 600 29.37 -11.88 53.68
N ARG A 601 29.22 -11.00 52.69
CA ARG A 601 30.27 -10.02 52.31
C ARG A 601 30.54 -9.02 53.43
N ASN A 602 29.49 -8.49 54.05
CA ASN A 602 29.64 -7.55 55.17
C ASN A 602 30.28 -8.22 56.40
N ALA A 603 29.98 -9.50 56.65
CA ALA A 603 30.61 -10.26 57.72
C ALA A 603 32.13 -10.43 57.52
N VAL A 604 32.62 -10.57 56.28
CA VAL A 604 34.08 -10.61 56.03
C VAL A 604 34.75 -9.32 56.48
N ALA A 605 34.17 -8.16 56.15
CA ALA A 605 34.71 -6.87 56.59
C ALA A 605 34.77 -6.76 58.12
N VAL A 606 33.70 -7.19 58.80
CA VAL A 606 33.66 -7.21 60.27
C VAL A 606 34.71 -8.17 60.84
N LEU A 607 34.81 -9.40 60.33
CA LEU A 607 35.80 -10.39 60.78
C LEU A 607 37.24 -9.89 60.62
N GLN A 608 37.53 -9.13 59.56
CA GLN A 608 38.84 -8.50 59.38
C GLN A 608 39.13 -7.43 60.44
N THR A 609 38.14 -6.63 60.83
CA THR A 609 38.32 -5.66 61.93
C THR A 609 38.52 -6.34 63.29
N LEU A 610 37.83 -7.46 63.53
CA LEU A 610 38.02 -8.27 64.74
C LEU A 610 39.40 -8.93 64.77
N LYS A 611 39.89 -9.38 63.62
CA LYS A 611 41.25 -9.91 63.46
C LYS A 611 42.32 -8.84 63.76
N ALA A 612 42.03 -7.57 63.49
CA ALA A 612 42.88 -6.43 63.83
C ALA A 612 42.80 -5.99 65.30
N GLY A 613 42.08 -6.72 66.16
CA GLY A 613 42.04 -6.50 67.61
C GLY A 613 41.02 -5.44 68.08
N LYS A 614 40.13 -4.97 67.19
CA LYS A 614 39.03 -4.07 67.57
C LYS A 614 37.88 -4.86 68.19
N ALA A 615 37.28 -4.34 69.24
CA ALA A 615 36.11 -4.96 69.88
C ALA A 615 34.86 -4.86 68.98
N ALA A 616 34.07 -5.93 68.92
CA ALA A 616 32.84 -5.99 68.13
C ALA A 616 31.80 -4.99 68.66
N THR A 617 31.34 -4.08 67.80
CA THR A 617 30.20 -3.20 68.14
C THR A 617 28.87 -3.98 68.11
N PRO A 618 27.79 -3.46 68.72
CA PRO A 618 26.46 -4.08 68.61
C PRO A 618 25.97 -4.22 67.15
N ALA A 619 26.39 -3.32 66.25
CA ALA A 619 26.10 -3.41 64.83
C ALA A 619 26.87 -4.56 64.17
N ASP A 620 28.15 -4.73 64.50
CA ASP A 620 29.00 -5.83 64.02
C ASP A 620 28.43 -7.19 64.41
N LYS A 621 27.97 -7.33 65.67
CA LYS A 621 27.32 -8.55 66.14
C LYS A 621 26.06 -8.90 65.35
N ARG A 622 25.26 -7.91 64.95
CA ARG A 622 24.08 -8.12 64.10
C ARG A 622 24.45 -8.58 62.69
N VAL A 623 25.49 -7.98 62.10
CA VAL A 623 26.01 -8.40 60.77
C VAL A 623 26.50 -9.85 60.83
N LEU A 624 27.23 -10.21 61.88
CA LEU A 624 27.69 -11.58 62.10
C LEU A 624 26.52 -12.54 62.36
N GLN A 625 25.48 -12.16 63.10
CA GLN A 625 24.28 -12.99 63.30
C GLN A 625 23.54 -13.30 61.99
N LEU A 626 23.41 -12.31 61.10
CA LEU A 626 22.80 -12.52 59.78
C LEU A 626 23.66 -13.44 58.89
N ALA A 627 24.99 -13.34 59.01
CA ALA A 627 25.89 -14.26 58.34
C ALA A 627 25.85 -15.68 58.94
N ASP A 628 25.66 -15.84 60.25
CA ASP A 628 25.50 -17.15 60.92
C ASP A 628 24.25 -17.87 60.41
N GLN A 629 23.13 -17.17 60.24
CA GLN A 629 21.92 -17.73 59.63
C GLN A 629 22.20 -18.24 58.21
N LYS A 630 22.88 -17.45 57.38
CA LYS A 630 23.19 -17.87 56.01
C LYS A 630 24.20 -19.02 55.96
N LEU A 631 25.18 -19.02 56.85
CA LEU A 631 26.16 -20.11 56.97
C LEU A 631 25.50 -21.40 57.50
N SER A 632 24.47 -21.29 58.34
CA SER A 632 23.68 -22.42 58.83
C SER A 632 22.88 -23.08 57.71
N GLU A 633 22.31 -22.29 56.79
CA GLU A 633 21.67 -22.81 55.58
C GLU A 633 22.67 -23.58 54.72
N ASN A 634 23.86 -23.01 54.48
CA ASN A 634 24.94 -23.68 53.75
C ASN A 634 25.42 -24.97 54.45
N ALA A 635 25.49 -24.97 55.78
CA ALA A 635 25.86 -26.14 56.57
C ALA A 635 24.80 -27.22 56.56
N SER A 636 23.51 -26.87 56.42
CA SER A 636 22.45 -27.87 56.23
C SER A 636 22.60 -28.60 54.89
N ALA A 637 23.03 -27.87 53.84
CA ALA A 637 23.25 -28.43 52.51
C ALA A 637 24.57 -29.20 52.38
N GLN A 638 25.66 -28.74 53.02
CA GLN A 638 26.99 -29.37 52.97
C GLN A 638 27.65 -29.40 54.36
N PRO A 639 27.23 -30.31 55.25
CA PRO A 639 27.69 -30.34 56.65
C PRO A 639 29.21 -30.51 56.79
N GLY A 640 29.82 -31.37 55.96
CA GLY A 640 31.26 -31.67 56.05
C GLY A 640 32.18 -30.47 55.79
N VAL A 641 31.69 -29.44 55.08
CA VAL A 641 32.50 -28.28 54.70
C VAL A 641 32.24 -27.08 55.62
N TYR A 642 30.98 -26.85 56.03
CA TYR A 642 30.59 -25.62 56.73
C TYR A 642 30.30 -25.79 58.23
N LEU A 643 30.11 -27.01 58.74
CA LEU A 643 29.76 -27.25 60.15
C LEU A 643 30.88 -26.85 61.15
N PRO A 644 32.18 -27.10 60.87
CA PRO A 644 33.26 -26.61 61.73
C PRO A 644 33.30 -25.07 61.82
N ALA A 645 33.03 -24.40 60.69
CA ALA A 645 33.00 -22.95 60.61
C ALA A 645 31.76 -22.34 61.26
N LEU A 646 30.59 -23.00 61.19
CA LEU A 646 29.39 -22.58 61.91
C LEU A 646 29.61 -22.61 63.43
N ASN A 647 30.24 -23.67 63.94
CA ASN A 647 30.56 -23.78 65.35
C ASN A 647 31.60 -22.72 65.78
N ALA A 648 32.58 -22.42 64.91
CA ALA A 648 33.51 -21.31 65.13
C ALA A 648 32.80 -19.94 65.14
N MET A 649 31.86 -19.71 64.23
CA MET A 649 31.07 -18.48 64.14
C MET A 649 30.25 -18.23 65.42
N ARG A 650 29.63 -19.28 65.97
CA ARG A 650 28.88 -19.20 67.23
C ARG A 650 29.78 -18.91 68.44
N ARG A 651 31.01 -19.42 68.44
CA ARG A 651 32.02 -19.04 69.45
C ARG A 651 32.48 -17.59 69.29
N VAL A 652 32.61 -17.11 68.06
CA VAL A 652 32.95 -15.71 67.77
C VAL A 652 31.85 -14.75 68.24
N LEU A 653 30.58 -15.17 68.14
CA LEU A 653 29.43 -14.38 68.62
C LEU A 653 29.27 -14.39 70.15
N SER A 654 29.68 -15.47 70.83
CA SER A 654 29.50 -15.61 72.28
C SER A 654 30.64 -15.02 73.11
N LEU A 655 31.86 -14.95 72.57
CA LEU A 655 33.04 -14.47 73.29
C LEU A 655 33.27 -12.97 73.07
N SER A 656 33.62 -12.25 74.13
CA SER A 656 33.99 -10.82 74.06
C SER A 656 35.32 -10.59 73.31
N ALA A 657 36.21 -11.59 73.30
CA ALA A 657 37.48 -11.59 72.59
C ALA A 657 37.66 -12.93 71.84
N PRO A 658 37.21 -13.04 70.59
CA PRO A 658 37.30 -14.28 69.82
C PRO A 658 38.74 -14.67 69.47
N LYS A 659 39.03 -15.97 69.46
CA LYS A 659 40.34 -16.49 69.03
C LYS A 659 40.54 -16.27 67.54
N ARG A 660 41.75 -15.85 67.14
CA ARG A 660 42.11 -15.60 65.74
C ARG A 660 41.90 -16.82 64.83
N THR A 661 42.12 -18.02 65.36
CA THR A 661 41.90 -19.29 64.64
C THR A 661 40.42 -19.52 64.29
N ASP A 662 39.49 -19.13 65.18
CA ASP A 662 38.06 -19.25 64.91
C ASP A 662 37.62 -18.23 63.85
N ILE A 663 38.16 -17.01 63.88
CA ILE A 663 37.90 -15.98 62.86
C ILE A 663 38.36 -16.43 61.47
N GLU A 664 39.55 -17.02 61.38
CA GLU A 664 40.12 -17.49 60.10
C GLU A 664 39.34 -18.67 59.51
N LEU A 665 38.84 -19.59 60.34
CA LEU A 665 37.99 -20.69 59.89
C LEU A 665 36.65 -20.21 59.34
N VAL A 666 36.05 -19.20 59.99
CA VAL A 666 34.81 -18.58 59.50
C VAL A 666 35.06 -17.83 58.19
N GLU A 667 36.14 -17.06 58.09
CA GLU A 667 36.47 -16.30 56.88
C GLU A 667 36.68 -17.22 55.66
N GLN A 668 37.40 -18.34 55.84
CA GLN A 668 37.60 -19.34 54.78
C GLN A 668 36.28 -19.97 54.30
N ALA A 669 35.37 -20.28 55.22
CA ALA A 669 34.08 -20.85 54.88
C ALA A 669 33.18 -19.83 54.16
N ILE A 670 33.20 -18.56 54.58
CA ILE A 670 32.46 -17.50 53.90
C ILE A 670 33.02 -17.28 52.49
N GLN A 671 34.33 -17.24 52.31
CA GLN A 671 34.96 -17.08 50.99
C GLN A 671 34.57 -18.21 50.03
N LYS A 672 34.52 -19.46 50.50
CA LYS A 672 34.04 -20.61 49.69
C LYS A 672 32.56 -20.50 49.30
N SER A 673 31.76 -19.80 50.10
CA SER A 673 30.34 -19.57 49.82
C SER A 673 30.08 -18.37 48.89
N LEU A 674 31.03 -17.47 48.68
CA LEU A 674 30.82 -16.25 47.88
C LEU A 674 30.99 -16.54 46.39
N SER A 675 30.00 -16.18 45.58
CA SER A 675 30.12 -16.26 44.12
C SER A 675 30.81 -15.00 43.55
N PRO A 676 31.60 -15.14 42.46
CA PRO A 676 32.17 -13.98 41.78
C PRO A 676 31.05 -13.08 41.24
N LEU A 677 31.22 -11.76 41.37
CA LEU A 677 30.27 -10.78 40.84
C LEU A 677 30.23 -10.91 39.32
N LYS A 678 29.04 -11.11 38.76
CA LYS A 678 28.83 -11.07 37.31
C LYS A 678 29.03 -9.63 36.86
N THR A 679 30.01 -9.37 35.99
CA THR A 679 30.24 -8.05 35.41
C THR A 679 29.00 -7.63 34.63
N THR A 680 28.46 -6.45 34.93
CA THR A 680 27.39 -5.85 34.14
C THR A 680 27.97 -5.32 32.82
N PRO A 681 27.20 -5.32 31.72
CA PRO A 681 27.61 -4.65 30.51
C PRO A 681 27.75 -3.15 30.79
N SER A 682 29.00 -2.67 30.79
CA SER A 682 29.28 -1.24 30.73
C SER A 682 29.07 -0.79 29.28
N SER A 683 28.46 0.39 29.10
CA SER A 683 28.30 0.97 27.76
C SER A 683 29.68 1.08 27.10
N ALA A 684 29.85 0.45 25.94
CA ALA A 684 31.03 0.69 25.13
C ALA A 684 31.13 2.21 24.85
N PRO A 685 32.32 2.83 24.95
CA PRO A 685 32.48 4.22 24.58
C PRO A 685 31.99 4.38 23.13
N VAL A 686 30.98 5.23 22.93
CA VAL A 686 30.49 5.58 21.61
C VAL A 686 31.69 6.12 20.83
N ALA A 687 32.07 5.44 19.75
CA ALA A 687 33.12 5.90 18.87
C ALA A 687 32.74 7.33 18.44
N ALA A 688 33.63 8.29 18.71
CA ALA A 688 33.43 9.67 18.32
C ALA A 688 33.06 9.69 16.83
N ASP A 689 31.92 10.31 16.50
CA ASP A 689 31.52 10.55 15.12
C ASP A 689 32.65 11.36 14.48
N MET A 690 33.48 10.68 13.68
CA MET A 690 34.75 11.17 13.11
C MET A 690 34.51 12.22 12.01
N GLY A 691 33.62 13.18 12.27
CA GLY A 691 33.20 14.22 11.34
C GLY A 691 32.40 13.72 10.14
N LEU A 692 31.97 12.46 10.13
CA LEU A 692 31.24 11.84 9.02
C LEU A 692 29.87 12.49 8.82
N SER A 693 29.15 12.76 9.91
CA SER A 693 27.90 13.53 9.86
C SER A 693 28.09 14.93 9.28
N LYS A 694 29.18 15.62 9.65
CA LYS A 694 29.54 16.95 9.12
C LYS A 694 29.92 16.92 7.64
N GLN A 695 30.64 15.89 7.18
CA GLN A 695 30.98 15.72 5.77
C GLN A 695 29.74 15.38 4.93
N TYR A 696 28.84 14.55 5.46
CA TYR A 696 27.57 14.22 4.81
C TYR A 696 26.72 15.48 4.59
N TYR A 697 26.56 16.32 5.62
CA TYR A 697 25.84 17.59 5.49
C TYR A 697 26.49 18.59 4.53
N LYS A 698 27.83 18.64 4.48
CA LYS A 698 28.55 19.51 3.52
C LYS A 698 28.34 19.10 2.06
N ASN A 699 28.19 17.81 1.81
CA ASN A 699 28.01 17.27 0.45
C ASN A 699 26.55 17.26 0.00
N LEU A 700 25.60 17.51 0.91
CA LEU A 700 24.17 17.56 0.58
C LEU A 700 23.73 18.94 0.06
N ASN A 701 24.55 19.99 0.29
CA ASN A 701 24.34 21.36 -0.19
C ASN A 701 25.20 21.72 -1.42
N ARG A 702 25.71 20.70 -2.13
CA ARG A 702 26.28 20.82 -3.47
C ARG A 702 25.44 19.99 -4.43
#